data_AF-A0A8H7UCE3-F1
#
_entry.id   AF-A0A8H7UCE3-F1
#
_cell.length_a   1.000
_cell.length_b   1.000
_cell.length_c   1.000
_cell.angle_alpha   90.00
_cell.angle_beta   90.00
_cell.angle_gamma   90.00
#
_symmetry.space_group_name_H-M   'P 1'
#
loop_
_entity.id
_entity.type
_entity.pdbx_description
1 polymer ?
#
loop_
_entity_poly.entity_id
_entity_poly.type
_entity_poly.pdbx_seq_one_letter_code
_entity_poly.pdbx_strand_id
1 'polypeptide(L)'
;MASKLGQSLLTNATQKSNARSARISSWDQSGHNEDAFVVMPGETAILADLEGPGAITHLWFVQTCRRVRGPGLIDPTKAGVAMMEVHNALGLNWEVNDPDYYRKVIIRMYWDDQETPSVIAPLGDFFCVGHSMAANFDSLPFTVSVKDSERLKYGGGAAFNCYLSMPFNKRARIEVENQNDVAYMQYYYIDYELYAEPLPKDTLYFHAYWHRENTTEGWGPDLQVNSLETQVPNLDGKENYVILETEGAGNYIGCNHSVAHFQDTWWGEGDDMIFIDDDVWPPSLHGTGGEDYFSQGWGMQKNAFAFAGTIIHEEDVPGYQVSYRWHLADPVRFSKKIKVTLEHGHGNHLTEDWASTAYWYQTLPTPKFEILPVEQRIPRKPTMPTDGLFKPNVSKLNKQQQEMHKKQEERMEEFMKKRNEWLTRRAEDSRQRAAANVEFAKKIRKDFLEKQHREMAGNTYFDTTKIFNVVLMVKPSIRYQIMQQLYQLPVGARKIQYALAGIFSIHLTLAYGEGISAREKLLHELATKKGDLSFISFQSTQAMFRNHLPAIGQAKHVIAKCTEASAPTMVSHFGICFDVQLVEESNASLILQKLKFWKDLNFAKGRSIGVEKLIDTAESQEIQMSTSLKLAIVHYIRSIMLVETYDEDLQTGGAGRQIQRCHRIQCCQIEEKEFTRLFKKDGTKLERIWLRDKPDGAGANAIASGQFFSKEASAKG
;
A
#
# COMPACT_ATOMS: atom_id res chain seq x y z
N MET A 1 5.41 20.34 -9.06
CA MET A 1 6.49 20.36 -10.07
C MET A 1 6.55 18.98 -10.69
N ALA A 2 6.52 18.86 -12.01
CA ALA A 2 6.83 17.60 -12.67
C ALA A 2 8.23 17.14 -12.24
N SER A 3 8.37 15.85 -11.94
CA SER A 3 9.66 15.27 -11.57
C SER A 3 10.70 15.58 -12.64
N LYS A 4 11.91 16.00 -12.23
CA LYS A 4 13.04 16.20 -13.17
C LYS A 4 13.44 14.91 -13.90
N LEU A 5 13.02 13.76 -13.40
CA LEU A 5 13.34 12.44 -13.94
C LEU A 5 12.27 11.92 -14.92
N GLY A 6 11.16 12.65 -15.11
CA GLY A 6 9.99 12.16 -15.87
C GLY A 6 9.14 11.14 -15.10
N GLN A 7 8.26 10.44 -15.82
CA GLN A 7 7.42 9.34 -15.31
C GLN A 7 7.63 8.11 -16.19
N SER A 8 8.11 7.02 -15.61
CA SER A 8 8.29 5.70 -16.24
C SER A 8 8.37 4.63 -15.15
N LEU A 9 8.26 3.35 -15.50
CA LEU A 9 8.40 2.25 -14.52
C LEU A 9 9.71 2.37 -13.71
N LEU A 10 10.85 2.54 -14.39
CA LEU A 10 12.16 2.62 -13.75
C LEU A 10 12.35 3.92 -12.99
N THR A 11 11.86 5.04 -13.54
CA THR A 11 11.94 6.33 -12.87
C THR A 11 11.09 6.35 -11.59
N ASN A 12 9.89 5.77 -11.62
CA ASN A 12 8.97 5.75 -10.48
C ASN A 12 9.60 5.01 -9.29
N ALA A 13 10.38 3.95 -9.53
CA ALA A 13 11.11 3.23 -8.48
C ALA A 13 12.14 4.10 -7.73
N THR A 14 12.62 5.20 -8.33
CA THR A 14 13.57 6.13 -7.70
C THR A 14 12.90 7.27 -6.94
N GLN A 15 11.57 7.38 -7.01
CA GLN A 15 10.82 8.49 -6.43
C GLN A 15 10.13 8.05 -5.13
N LYS A 16 10.18 8.93 -4.13
CA LYS A 16 9.39 8.74 -2.91
C LYS A 16 7.91 8.94 -3.24
N SER A 17 7.10 7.89 -3.06
CA SER A 17 5.64 7.97 -3.16
C SER A 17 5.01 8.26 -1.80
N ASN A 18 3.92 9.05 -1.77
CA ASN A 18 3.07 9.19 -0.59
C ASN A 18 1.95 8.14 -0.58
N ALA A 19 2.37 6.87 -0.60
CA ALA A 19 1.48 5.72 -0.65
C ALA A 19 1.92 4.66 0.36
N ARG A 20 1.04 3.71 0.64
CA ARG A 20 1.34 2.52 1.46
C ARG A 20 0.99 1.26 0.69
N SER A 21 2.00 0.45 0.40
CA SER A 21 1.80 -0.91 -0.11
C SER A 21 1.24 -1.82 0.98
N ALA A 22 0.35 -2.70 0.58
CA ALA A 22 -0.30 -3.70 1.40
C ALA A 22 -0.67 -4.92 0.56
N ARG A 23 -0.96 -6.04 1.22
CA ARG A 23 -1.36 -7.29 0.58
C ARG A 23 -2.51 -7.91 1.36
N ILE A 24 -3.50 -8.41 0.63
CA ILE A 24 -4.41 -9.45 1.12
C ILE A 24 -4.04 -10.75 0.42
N SER A 25 -3.99 -11.84 1.18
CA SER A 25 -3.64 -13.15 0.64
C SER A 25 -4.45 -14.27 1.29
N SER A 26 -4.33 -15.46 0.72
CA SER A 26 -4.95 -16.68 1.24
C SER A 26 -4.27 -17.27 2.49
N TRP A 27 -3.26 -16.58 3.05
CA TRP A 27 -2.41 -17.08 4.13
C TRP A 27 -3.21 -17.55 5.35
N ASP A 28 -2.69 -18.56 6.02
CA ASP A 28 -3.27 -19.07 7.25
C ASP A 28 -2.93 -18.13 8.43
N GLN A 29 -3.94 -17.38 8.85
CA GLN A 29 -3.82 -16.39 9.92
C GLN A 29 -3.50 -16.97 11.31
N SER A 30 -3.61 -18.30 11.47
CA SER A 30 -3.14 -19.00 12.68
C SER A 30 -1.61 -19.18 12.72
N GLY A 31 -0.93 -18.96 11.58
CA GLY A 31 0.50 -19.22 11.42
C GLY A 31 0.86 -20.65 11.03
N HIS A 32 -0.13 -21.51 10.75
CA HIS A 32 0.09 -22.81 10.14
C HIS A 32 0.28 -22.69 8.62
N ASN A 33 0.33 -23.83 7.92
CA ASN A 33 0.63 -23.91 6.47
C ASN A 33 -0.63 -24.29 5.66
N GLU A 34 -1.83 -23.96 6.15
CA GLU A 34 -3.08 -24.23 5.45
C GLU A 34 -3.53 -23.06 4.55
N ASP A 35 -2.58 -22.48 3.79
CA ASP A 35 -2.73 -21.21 3.05
C ASP A 35 -3.65 -21.25 1.82
N ALA A 36 -4.36 -22.34 1.57
CA ALA A 36 -5.33 -22.42 0.47
C ALA A 36 -6.73 -22.09 0.98
N PHE A 37 -7.39 -21.15 0.30
CA PHE A 37 -8.82 -21.00 0.42
C PHE A 37 -9.53 -22.18 -0.23
N VAL A 38 -10.62 -22.63 0.38
CA VAL A 38 -11.52 -23.67 -0.14
C VAL A 38 -12.90 -23.05 -0.30
N VAL A 39 -13.45 -23.10 -1.52
CA VAL A 39 -14.78 -22.60 -1.86
C VAL A 39 -15.63 -23.77 -2.32
N MET A 40 -16.73 -24.05 -1.62
CA MET A 40 -17.57 -25.21 -1.95
C MET A 40 -18.38 -24.95 -3.22
N PRO A 41 -18.91 -26.01 -3.88
CA PRO A 41 -19.81 -25.86 -5.01
C PRO A 41 -20.96 -24.88 -4.73
N GLY A 42 -21.17 -23.93 -5.65
CA GLY A 42 -22.22 -22.91 -5.56
C GLY A 42 -21.93 -21.75 -4.60
N GLU A 43 -20.78 -21.75 -3.92
CA GLU A 43 -20.39 -20.65 -3.03
C GLU A 43 -19.61 -19.55 -3.76
N THR A 44 -19.73 -18.33 -3.22
CA THR A 44 -18.90 -17.18 -3.59
C THR A 44 -18.01 -16.81 -2.41
N ALA A 45 -16.71 -16.63 -2.68
CA ALA A 45 -15.74 -16.14 -1.71
C ALA A 45 -15.29 -14.72 -2.04
N ILE A 46 -15.27 -13.85 -1.04
CA ILE A 46 -14.67 -12.52 -1.12
C ILE A 46 -13.17 -12.68 -0.87
N LEU A 47 -12.35 -12.45 -1.90
CA LEU A 47 -10.90 -12.55 -1.80
C LEU A 47 -10.28 -11.27 -1.21
N ALA A 48 -10.85 -10.11 -1.55
CA ALA A 48 -10.48 -8.82 -1.00
C ALA A 48 -11.69 -7.87 -0.95
N ASP A 49 -11.72 -7.07 0.11
CA ASP A 49 -12.66 -5.97 0.31
C ASP A 49 -11.89 -4.81 0.96
N LEU A 50 -11.51 -3.83 0.13
CA LEU A 50 -10.51 -2.82 0.44
C LEU A 50 -11.15 -1.44 0.46
N GLU A 51 -10.81 -0.63 1.46
CA GLU A 51 -11.24 0.78 1.54
C GLU A 51 -10.22 1.72 0.86
N GLY A 52 -10.71 2.51 -0.09
CA GLY A 52 -9.95 3.45 -0.91
C GLY A 52 -9.85 4.87 -0.32
N PRO A 53 -8.96 5.73 -0.86
CA PRO A 53 -8.42 5.61 -2.21
C PRO A 53 -7.17 4.74 -2.28
N GLY A 54 -6.98 4.09 -3.42
CA GLY A 54 -5.87 3.17 -3.67
C GLY A 54 -5.86 2.64 -5.11
N ALA A 55 -4.93 1.74 -5.38
CA ALA A 55 -4.92 0.96 -6.61
C ALA A 55 -4.39 -0.45 -6.33
N ILE A 56 -5.05 -1.47 -6.88
CA ILE A 56 -4.47 -2.82 -6.95
C ILE A 56 -3.36 -2.77 -7.99
N THR A 57 -2.21 -3.33 -7.66
CA THR A 57 -1.00 -3.26 -8.50
C THR A 57 -0.53 -4.62 -8.97
N HIS A 58 -0.93 -5.69 -8.28
CA HIS A 58 -0.58 -7.04 -8.70
C HIS A 58 -1.56 -8.09 -8.14
N LEU A 59 -1.88 -9.06 -8.98
CA LEU A 59 -2.62 -10.27 -8.62
C LEU A 59 -1.71 -11.48 -8.90
N TRP A 60 -1.56 -12.39 -7.94
CA TRP A 60 -0.96 -13.71 -8.15
C TRP A 60 -1.90 -14.81 -7.69
N PHE A 61 -2.19 -15.79 -8.55
CA PHE A 61 -3.22 -16.81 -8.33
C PHE A 61 -2.68 -18.21 -8.68
N VAL A 62 -2.86 -19.20 -7.80
CA VAL A 62 -2.66 -20.64 -8.08
C VAL A 62 -3.87 -21.42 -7.59
N GLN A 63 -4.43 -22.30 -8.43
CA GLN A 63 -5.73 -22.91 -8.17
C GLN A 63 -5.89 -24.32 -8.71
N THR A 64 -6.87 -25.03 -8.17
CA THR A 64 -7.27 -26.36 -8.65
C THR A 64 -8.71 -26.70 -8.26
N CYS A 65 -9.34 -27.56 -9.07
CA CYS A 65 -10.53 -28.32 -8.70
C CYS A 65 -10.22 -29.81 -8.92
N ARG A 66 -10.20 -30.61 -7.85
CA ARG A 66 -9.82 -32.04 -7.92
C ARG A 66 -11.04 -32.96 -7.93
N ARG A 67 -11.13 -33.83 -8.94
CA ARG A 67 -12.06 -34.96 -9.02
C ARG A 67 -11.39 -36.25 -8.53
N VAL A 68 -12.03 -36.92 -7.58
CA VAL A 68 -11.59 -38.23 -7.09
C VAL A 68 -12.00 -39.32 -8.08
N ARG A 69 -11.05 -40.09 -8.58
CA ARG A 69 -11.29 -41.23 -9.49
C ARG A 69 -11.36 -42.55 -8.73
N GLY A 70 -10.68 -42.64 -7.59
CA GLY A 70 -10.81 -43.71 -6.62
C GLY A 70 -10.16 -43.32 -5.29
N PRO A 71 -10.32 -44.15 -4.25
CA PRO A 71 -9.78 -43.80 -2.94
C PRO A 71 -8.25 -43.81 -2.99
N GLY A 72 -7.60 -42.75 -2.49
CA GLY A 72 -6.15 -42.75 -2.30
C GLY A 72 -5.73 -43.73 -1.19
N LEU A 73 -4.42 -43.86 -0.98
CA LEU A 73 -3.83 -44.53 0.18
C LEU A 73 -3.52 -43.55 1.32
N ILE A 74 -3.42 -42.26 1.02
CA ILE A 74 -3.19 -41.19 1.99
C ILE A 74 -4.53 -40.76 2.58
N ASP A 75 -4.63 -40.71 3.92
CA ASP A 75 -5.79 -40.17 4.61
C ASP A 75 -5.88 -38.64 4.37
N PRO A 76 -6.97 -38.13 3.75
CA PRO A 76 -7.13 -36.70 3.47
C PRO A 76 -7.01 -35.81 4.71
N THR A 77 -7.41 -36.33 5.89
CA THR A 77 -7.36 -35.58 7.16
C THR A 77 -5.93 -35.41 7.70
N LYS A 78 -4.97 -36.17 7.17
CA LYS A 78 -3.56 -36.11 7.55
C LYS A 78 -2.69 -35.34 6.56
N ALA A 79 -3.25 -34.89 5.44
CA ALA A 79 -2.56 -34.03 4.50
C ALA A 79 -2.57 -32.59 5.03
N GLY A 80 -1.38 -31.99 5.22
CA GLY A 80 -1.25 -30.58 5.61
C GLY A 80 -1.48 -29.59 4.46
N VAL A 81 -1.69 -30.09 3.25
CA VAL A 81 -1.89 -29.32 2.01
C VAL A 81 -3.27 -29.58 1.44
N ALA A 82 -3.79 -28.63 0.66
CA ALA A 82 -5.12 -28.76 0.08
C ALA A 82 -5.20 -29.80 -1.07
N MET A 83 -4.07 -30.13 -1.68
CA MET A 83 -3.97 -31.12 -2.75
C MET A 83 -2.63 -31.84 -2.70
N MET A 84 -2.61 -33.09 -3.15
CA MET A 84 -1.37 -33.85 -3.27
C MET A 84 -0.79 -33.68 -4.67
N GLU A 85 0.44 -33.20 -4.77
CA GLU A 85 1.19 -33.12 -6.03
C GLU A 85 1.94 -34.43 -6.34
N VAL A 86 1.29 -35.55 -6.06
CA VAL A 86 1.84 -36.89 -6.29
C VAL A 86 1.28 -37.43 -7.60
N HIS A 87 2.16 -37.99 -8.43
CA HIS A 87 1.75 -38.56 -9.69
C HIS A 87 0.95 -39.85 -9.45
N ASN A 88 -0.24 -39.97 -10.07
CA ASN A 88 -1.16 -41.09 -9.86
C ASN A 88 -0.54 -42.47 -10.14
N ALA A 89 0.49 -42.55 -10.99
CA ALA A 89 1.21 -43.81 -11.26
C ALA A 89 1.86 -44.44 -10.02
N LEU A 90 2.12 -43.65 -8.96
CA LEU A 90 2.64 -44.15 -7.69
C LEU A 90 1.57 -44.79 -6.80
N GLY A 91 0.28 -44.67 -7.16
CA GLY A 91 -0.84 -45.30 -6.45
C GLY A 91 -1.17 -44.68 -5.07
N LEU A 92 -0.50 -43.60 -4.66
CA LEU A 92 -0.73 -42.94 -3.38
C LEU A 92 -2.01 -42.09 -3.38
N ASN A 93 -2.34 -41.51 -4.52
CA ASN A 93 -3.56 -40.77 -4.80
C ASN A 93 -4.18 -41.26 -6.11
N TRP A 94 -5.47 -41.02 -6.28
CA TRP A 94 -6.15 -41.18 -7.56
C TRP A 94 -7.16 -40.07 -7.77
N GLU A 95 -6.62 -38.88 -8.03
CA GLU A 95 -7.37 -37.68 -8.32
C GLU A 95 -6.84 -37.02 -9.59
N VAL A 96 -7.71 -36.30 -10.29
CA VAL A 96 -7.36 -35.53 -11.48
C VAL A 96 -7.96 -34.14 -11.39
N ASN A 97 -7.38 -33.16 -12.08
CA ASN A 97 -8.05 -31.87 -12.24
C ASN A 97 -9.37 -32.06 -12.99
N ASP A 98 -10.39 -31.30 -12.61
CA ASP A 98 -11.55 -31.08 -13.46
C ASP A 98 -11.09 -30.40 -14.76
N PRO A 99 -11.35 -30.95 -15.94
CA PRO A 99 -10.77 -30.42 -17.18
C PRO A 99 -11.27 -29.01 -17.54
N ASP A 100 -12.37 -28.57 -16.94
CA ASP A 100 -13.10 -27.37 -17.36
C ASP A 100 -13.16 -26.30 -16.26
N TYR A 101 -12.48 -26.48 -15.12
CA TYR A 101 -12.71 -25.63 -13.95
C TYR A 101 -12.38 -24.16 -14.20
N TYR A 102 -11.44 -23.89 -15.12
CA TYR A 102 -11.08 -22.54 -15.53
C TYR A 102 -12.26 -21.75 -16.12
N ARG A 103 -13.24 -22.45 -16.69
CA ARG A 103 -14.50 -21.86 -17.19
C ARG A 103 -15.71 -22.06 -16.26
N LYS A 104 -15.52 -22.70 -15.11
CA LYS A 104 -16.56 -22.90 -14.08
C LYS A 104 -16.38 -22.01 -12.85
N VAL A 105 -15.23 -21.37 -12.70
CA VAL A 105 -14.98 -20.39 -11.64
C VAL A 105 -15.04 -19.00 -12.24
N ILE A 106 -15.87 -18.12 -11.69
CA ILE A 106 -16.04 -16.75 -12.19
C ILE A 106 -15.36 -15.77 -11.26
N ILE A 107 -14.53 -14.87 -11.82
CA ILE A 107 -13.99 -13.74 -11.09
C ILE A 107 -14.87 -12.51 -11.32
N ARG A 108 -15.16 -11.77 -10.24
CA ARG A 108 -15.83 -10.48 -10.29
C ARG A 108 -15.04 -9.42 -9.55
N MET A 109 -14.95 -8.22 -10.11
CA MET A 109 -14.37 -7.07 -9.42
C MET A 109 -15.32 -5.88 -9.48
N TYR A 110 -15.45 -5.19 -8.36
CA TYR A 110 -16.33 -4.04 -8.19
C TYR A 110 -15.49 -2.86 -7.71
N TRP A 111 -15.64 -1.72 -8.38
CA TRP A 111 -14.98 -0.49 -8.00
C TRP A 111 -15.95 0.49 -7.37
N ASP A 112 -15.49 1.12 -6.30
CA ASP A 112 -16.27 1.97 -5.42
C ASP A 112 -17.53 1.23 -4.93
N ASP A 113 -18.63 1.95 -4.69
CA ASP A 113 -19.85 1.38 -4.09
C ASP A 113 -20.83 0.86 -5.13
N GLN A 114 -20.40 0.60 -6.38
CA GLN A 114 -21.30 0.16 -7.43
C GLN A 114 -21.70 -1.32 -7.25
N GLU A 115 -22.94 -1.64 -7.57
CA GLU A 115 -23.47 -3.02 -7.51
C GLU A 115 -23.07 -3.86 -8.71
N THR A 116 -22.81 -3.23 -9.86
CA THR A 116 -22.47 -3.91 -11.12
C THR A 116 -20.95 -4.17 -11.20
N PRO A 117 -20.49 -5.40 -11.46
CA PRO A 117 -19.06 -5.67 -11.56
C PRO A 117 -18.47 -5.03 -12.83
N SER A 118 -17.33 -4.35 -12.69
CA SER A 118 -16.55 -3.83 -13.83
C SER A 118 -15.68 -4.90 -14.49
N VAL A 119 -15.39 -5.97 -13.75
CA VAL A 119 -14.72 -7.17 -14.26
C VAL A 119 -15.65 -8.35 -14.08
N ILE A 120 -15.97 -9.06 -15.15
CA ILE A 120 -16.68 -10.35 -15.10
C ILE A 120 -16.17 -11.28 -16.21
N ALA A 121 -15.55 -12.38 -15.78
CA ALA A 121 -14.99 -13.36 -16.70
C ALA A 121 -14.82 -14.71 -16.00
N PRO A 122 -14.75 -15.83 -16.76
CA PRO A 122 -14.19 -17.05 -16.22
C PRO A 122 -12.73 -16.83 -15.81
N LEU A 123 -12.34 -17.42 -14.68
CA LEU A 123 -11.05 -17.16 -14.04
C LEU A 123 -9.87 -17.45 -14.99
N GLY A 124 -9.95 -18.55 -15.75
CA GLY A 124 -8.91 -18.87 -16.73
C GLY A 124 -8.81 -17.82 -17.82
N ASP A 125 -9.93 -17.54 -18.50
CA ASP A 125 -9.95 -16.59 -19.61
C ASP A 125 -9.59 -15.14 -19.18
N PHE A 126 -9.82 -14.75 -17.92
CA PHE A 126 -9.31 -13.47 -17.37
C PHE A 126 -7.77 -13.42 -17.32
N PHE A 127 -7.11 -14.54 -17.04
CA PHE A 127 -5.65 -14.67 -17.04
C PHE A 127 -5.10 -15.21 -18.37
N CYS A 128 -5.88 -15.08 -19.46
CA CYS A 128 -5.52 -15.54 -20.82
C CYS A 128 -5.36 -17.07 -20.98
N VAL A 129 -5.92 -17.87 -20.08
CA VAL A 129 -5.99 -19.33 -20.23
C VAL A 129 -7.24 -19.69 -21.05
N GLY A 130 -7.06 -19.68 -22.37
CA GLY A 130 -8.08 -20.08 -23.35
C GLY A 130 -8.41 -21.57 -23.32
N HIS A 131 -9.63 -21.94 -23.70
CA HIS A 131 -10.12 -23.33 -23.79
C HIS A 131 -9.97 -24.17 -22.50
N SER A 132 -9.76 -23.54 -21.34
CA SER A 132 -9.34 -24.25 -20.11
C SER A 132 -8.01 -25.02 -20.25
N MET A 133 -7.16 -24.71 -21.23
CA MET A 133 -5.86 -25.34 -21.45
C MET A 133 -4.73 -24.41 -20.98
N ALA A 134 -3.97 -24.83 -19.97
CA ALA A 134 -2.88 -24.02 -19.44
C ALA A 134 -1.63 -24.10 -20.34
N ALA A 135 -1.05 -22.95 -20.67
CA ALA A 135 0.23 -22.84 -21.38
C ALA A 135 1.11 -21.71 -20.80
N ASN A 136 2.42 -21.84 -20.96
CA ASN A 136 3.38 -20.82 -20.54
C ASN A 136 3.32 -19.64 -21.51
N PHE A 137 3.20 -18.41 -20.98
CA PHE A 137 3.46 -17.19 -21.75
C PHE A 137 3.84 -16.05 -20.82
N ASP A 138 4.55 -15.06 -21.35
CA ASP A 138 4.83 -13.81 -20.68
C ASP A 138 4.47 -12.60 -21.57
N SER A 139 3.81 -11.64 -20.96
CA SER A 139 3.49 -10.36 -21.55
C SER A 139 3.65 -9.27 -20.49
N LEU A 140 3.51 -8.00 -20.87
CA LEU A 140 3.60 -6.92 -19.89
C LEU A 140 2.46 -6.96 -18.85
N PRO A 141 1.18 -7.18 -19.23
CA PRO A 141 0.07 -7.24 -18.27
C PRO A 141 -0.07 -8.58 -17.54
N PHE A 142 0.18 -9.70 -18.22
CA PHE A 142 -0.11 -11.04 -17.70
C PHE A 142 1.06 -11.99 -17.92
N THR A 143 1.28 -12.88 -16.95
CA THR A 143 2.15 -14.06 -17.13
C THR A 143 1.45 -15.29 -16.58
N VAL A 144 1.63 -16.42 -17.26
CA VAL A 144 1.16 -17.72 -16.80
C VAL A 144 2.32 -18.70 -16.81
N SER A 145 2.56 -19.33 -15.65
CA SER A 145 3.61 -20.34 -15.47
C SER A 145 2.99 -21.70 -15.20
N VAL A 146 3.40 -22.67 -16.02
CA VAL A 146 2.84 -24.02 -16.09
C VAL A 146 3.99 -25.01 -16.07
N LYS A 147 3.86 -26.02 -15.19
CA LYS A 147 4.79 -27.15 -15.17
C LYS A 147 4.61 -27.95 -16.47
N ASP A 148 5.70 -28.47 -17.02
CA ASP A 148 5.65 -29.25 -18.28
C ASP A 148 4.64 -30.41 -18.26
N SER A 149 4.45 -31.05 -17.11
CA SER A 149 3.47 -32.13 -16.94
C SER A 149 2.01 -31.67 -16.98
N GLU A 150 1.74 -30.38 -16.86
CA GLU A 150 0.41 -29.76 -16.85
C GLU A 150 0.15 -28.92 -18.13
N ARG A 151 1.21 -28.62 -18.90
CA ARG A 151 1.16 -27.80 -20.12
C ARG A 151 0.29 -28.44 -21.20
N LEU A 152 -0.53 -27.63 -21.89
CA LEU A 152 -1.46 -28.04 -22.95
C LEU A 152 -2.47 -29.12 -22.51
N LYS A 153 -2.81 -29.15 -21.21
CA LYS A 153 -3.85 -30.03 -20.68
C LYS A 153 -5.06 -29.22 -20.24
N TYR A 154 -6.24 -29.73 -20.56
CA TYR A 154 -7.49 -29.25 -20.00
C TYR A 154 -7.46 -29.34 -18.47
N GLY A 155 -7.65 -28.21 -17.80
CA GLY A 155 -7.56 -28.09 -16.35
C GLY A 155 -6.15 -28.28 -15.80
N GLY A 156 -5.10 -28.14 -16.62
CA GLY A 156 -3.71 -28.19 -16.16
C GLY A 156 -3.45 -27.16 -15.08
N GLY A 157 -2.74 -27.52 -14.01
CA GLY A 157 -2.42 -26.59 -12.92
C GLY A 157 -1.42 -25.51 -13.35
N ALA A 158 -1.66 -24.25 -12.98
CA ALA A 158 -0.82 -23.12 -13.36
C ALA A 158 -0.81 -22.00 -12.31
N ALA A 159 0.24 -21.18 -12.34
CA ALA A 159 0.35 -19.92 -11.61
C ALA A 159 0.09 -18.74 -12.55
N PHE A 160 -0.75 -17.81 -12.11
CA PHE A 160 -1.19 -16.65 -12.86
C PHE A 160 -0.68 -15.36 -12.23
N ASN A 161 -0.27 -14.40 -13.05
CA ASN A 161 0.03 -13.05 -12.60
C ASN A 161 -0.69 -12.01 -13.46
N CYS A 162 -1.15 -10.92 -12.85
CA CYS A 162 -1.64 -9.73 -13.52
C CYS A 162 -0.98 -8.49 -12.90
N TYR A 163 -0.47 -7.59 -13.74
CA TYR A 163 0.24 -6.37 -13.38
C TYR A 163 -0.50 -5.09 -13.79
N LEU A 164 -1.75 -5.20 -14.26
CA LEU A 164 -2.58 -4.04 -14.59
C LEU A 164 -2.97 -3.31 -13.30
N SER A 165 -2.81 -1.98 -13.33
CA SER A 165 -3.18 -1.13 -12.21
C SER A 165 -4.69 -0.96 -12.15
N MET A 166 -5.34 -1.25 -11.03
CA MET A 166 -6.80 -1.16 -10.88
C MET A 166 -7.15 -0.12 -9.82
N PRO A 167 -7.35 1.15 -10.21
CA PRO A 167 -7.62 2.24 -9.27
C PRO A 167 -9.01 2.12 -8.65
N PHE A 168 -9.14 2.58 -7.41
CA PHE A 168 -10.41 2.72 -6.71
C PHE A 168 -10.37 3.89 -5.73
N ASN A 169 -11.46 4.67 -5.66
CA ASN A 169 -11.53 5.85 -4.81
C ASN A 169 -12.10 5.56 -3.44
N LYS A 170 -13.15 4.74 -3.38
CA LYS A 170 -13.90 4.42 -2.16
C LYS A 170 -13.71 2.98 -1.73
N ARG A 171 -13.80 2.03 -2.66
CA ARG A 171 -13.80 0.60 -2.34
C ARG A 171 -13.31 -0.25 -3.52
N ALA A 172 -12.62 -1.34 -3.24
CA ALA A 172 -12.36 -2.39 -4.23
C ALA A 172 -12.79 -3.73 -3.63
N ARG A 173 -13.65 -4.46 -4.35
CA ARG A 173 -14.09 -5.79 -3.94
C ARG A 173 -13.78 -6.80 -5.04
N ILE A 174 -13.10 -7.88 -4.68
CA ILE A 174 -12.81 -9.01 -5.57
C ILE A 174 -13.49 -10.26 -5.02
N GLU A 175 -14.26 -10.91 -5.88
CA GLU A 175 -15.00 -12.13 -5.58
C GLU A 175 -14.65 -13.24 -6.57
N VAL A 176 -14.69 -14.49 -6.09
CA VAL A 176 -14.69 -15.69 -6.94
C VAL A 176 -15.90 -16.55 -6.61
N GLU A 177 -16.64 -16.96 -7.64
CA GLU A 177 -17.79 -17.85 -7.54
C GLU A 177 -17.42 -19.22 -8.10
N ASN A 178 -17.59 -20.27 -7.31
CA ASN A 178 -17.39 -21.64 -7.74
C ASN A 178 -18.68 -22.23 -8.32
N GLN A 179 -18.84 -22.19 -9.64
CA GLN A 179 -19.97 -22.82 -10.34
C GLN A 179 -19.67 -24.28 -10.76
N ASN A 180 -18.61 -24.89 -10.20
CA ASN A 180 -18.29 -26.29 -10.41
C ASN A 180 -19.08 -27.19 -9.44
N ASP A 181 -19.14 -28.48 -9.72
CA ASP A 181 -19.74 -29.52 -8.85
C ASP A 181 -18.73 -30.09 -7.83
N VAL A 182 -17.49 -29.58 -7.82
CA VAL A 182 -16.43 -29.94 -6.89
C VAL A 182 -15.85 -28.70 -6.20
N ALA A 183 -15.24 -28.90 -5.03
CA ALA A 183 -14.59 -27.81 -4.31
C ALA A 183 -13.46 -27.17 -5.13
N TYR A 184 -13.36 -25.86 -5.04
CA TYR A 184 -12.33 -25.04 -5.65
C TYR A 184 -11.33 -24.60 -4.59
N MET A 185 -10.05 -24.74 -4.90
CA MET A 185 -8.94 -24.39 -4.00
C MET A 185 -8.12 -23.28 -4.64
N GLN A 186 -7.81 -22.22 -3.88
CA GLN A 186 -7.09 -21.04 -4.38
C GLN A 186 -6.05 -20.56 -3.36
N TYR A 187 -4.80 -20.42 -3.83
CA TYR A 187 -3.78 -19.59 -3.21
C TYR A 187 -3.73 -18.26 -3.95
N TYR A 188 -3.73 -17.12 -3.25
CA TYR A 188 -3.72 -15.84 -3.94
C TYR A 188 -2.97 -14.76 -3.17
N TYR A 189 -2.40 -13.80 -3.91
CA TYR A 189 -1.95 -12.48 -3.45
C TYR A 189 -2.68 -11.40 -4.23
N ILE A 190 -3.26 -10.44 -3.50
CA ILE A 190 -3.81 -9.19 -4.03
C ILE A 190 -2.98 -8.07 -3.39
N ASP A 191 -2.02 -7.58 -4.16
CA ASP A 191 -1.16 -6.46 -3.79
C ASP A 191 -1.80 -5.14 -4.22
N TYR A 192 -1.78 -4.17 -3.32
CA TYR A 192 -2.38 -2.87 -3.54
C TYR A 192 -1.59 -1.76 -2.84
N GLU A 193 -1.79 -0.55 -3.33
CA GLU A 193 -1.34 0.68 -2.69
C GLU A 193 -2.54 1.45 -2.14
N LEU A 194 -2.36 2.07 -0.99
CA LEU A 194 -3.27 3.04 -0.39
C LEU A 194 -2.73 4.45 -0.58
N TYR A 195 -3.62 5.38 -0.90
CA TYR A 195 -3.32 6.79 -1.09
C TYR A 195 -3.97 7.64 0.01
N ALA A 196 -3.29 8.73 0.39
CA ALA A 196 -3.79 9.66 1.40
C ALA A 196 -4.90 10.56 0.84
N GLU A 197 -4.77 10.94 -0.42
CA GLU A 197 -5.68 11.85 -1.13
C GLU A 197 -6.54 11.07 -2.14
N PRO A 198 -7.78 11.53 -2.41
CA PRO A 198 -8.61 10.98 -3.47
C PRO A 198 -7.92 11.05 -4.85
N LEU A 199 -8.24 10.08 -5.70
CA LEU A 199 -7.83 10.09 -7.09
C LEU A 199 -8.55 11.21 -7.86
N PRO A 200 -7.96 11.73 -8.95
CA PRO A 200 -8.61 12.71 -9.83
C PRO A 200 -10.00 12.28 -10.31
N LYS A 201 -10.90 13.23 -10.54
CA LYS A 201 -12.30 12.95 -10.95
C LYS A 201 -12.40 12.26 -12.32
N ASP A 202 -11.41 12.48 -13.17
CA ASP A 202 -11.25 11.91 -14.50
C ASP A 202 -10.48 10.57 -14.49
N THR A 203 -10.25 9.98 -13.31
CA THR A 203 -9.67 8.64 -13.19
C THR A 203 -10.58 7.60 -13.86
N LEU A 204 -9.99 6.82 -14.75
CA LEU A 204 -10.65 5.67 -15.38
C LEU A 204 -10.38 4.40 -14.56
N TYR A 205 -11.35 3.50 -14.55
CA TYR A 205 -11.33 2.28 -13.75
C TYR A 205 -11.14 1.08 -14.65
N PHE A 206 -10.43 0.07 -14.16
CA PHE A 206 -10.11 -1.13 -14.94
C PHE A 206 -11.36 -1.97 -15.20
N HIS A 207 -11.52 -2.48 -16.41
CA HIS A 207 -12.63 -3.32 -16.80
C HIS A 207 -12.14 -4.53 -17.58
N ALA A 208 -12.85 -5.64 -17.44
CA ALA A 208 -12.65 -6.81 -18.28
C ALA A 208 -13.96 -7.60 -18.45
N TYR A 209 -14.22 -8.04 -19.67
CA TYR A 209 -15.42 -8.78 -20.00
C TYR A 209 -15.10 -9.93 -20.95
N TRP A 210 -15.66 -11.09 -20.64
CA TRP A 210 -15.52 -12.29 -21.46
C TRP A 210 -16.76 -12.52 -22.32
N HIS A 211 -16.53 -12.77 -23.61
CA HIS A 211 -17.56 -13.07 -24.59
C HIS A 211 -17.22 -14.36 -25.35
N ARG A 212 -18.24 -15.09 -25.81
CA ARG A 212 -18.07 -16.32 -26.61
C ARG A 212 -19.23 -16.52 -27.56
N GLU A 213 -18.89 -16.92 -28.79
CA GLU A 213 -19.82 -17.47 -29.78
C GLU A 213 -19.41 -18.91 -30.08
N ASN A 214 -20.35 -19.85 -29.96
CA ASN A 214 -20.11 -21.27 -30.22
C ASN A 214 -21.38 -21.89 -30.83
N THR A 215 -21.56 -21.83 -32.15
CA THR A 215 -20.60 -21.31 -33.15
C THR A 215 -20.83 -19.84 -33.51
N THR A 216 -19.86 -19.19 -34.15
CA THR A 216 -20.11 -18.00 -34.97
C THR A 216 -21.06 -18.36 -36.13
N GLU A 217 -21.80 -17.40 -36.66
CA GLU A 217 -22.79 -17.61 -37.73
C GLU A 217 -22.19 -17.40 -39.14
N GLY A 218 -21.19 -18.21 -39.51
CA GLY A 218 -20.54 -18.11 -40.81
C GLY A 218 -21.43 -18.54 -41.98
N TRP A 219 -21.43 -17.77 -43.08
CA TRP A 219 -22.28 -18.07 -44.25
C TRP A 219 -21.71 -19.10 -45.23
N GLY A 220 -20.40 -19.41 -45.16
CA GLY A 220 -19.71 -20.31 -46.09
C GLY A 220 -18.67 -21.21 -45.41
N PRO A 221 -19.04 -22.00 -44.38
CA PRO A 221 -18.10 -22.81 -43.61
C PRO A 221 -17.56 -24.06 -44.34
N ASP A 222 -17.99 -24.30 -45.58
CA ASP A 222 -17.49 -25.34 -46.47
C ASP A 222 -16.68 -24.77 -47.65
N LEU A 223 -16.55 -23.45 -47.72
CA LEU A 223 -15.73 -22.77 -48.72
C LEU A 223 -14.30 -22.62 -48.24
N GLN A 224 -13.36 -22.80 -49.17
CA GLN A 224 -11.94 -22.67 -48.87
C GLN A 224 -11.59 -21.19 -48.62
N VAL A 225 -10.88 -20.93 -47.53
CA VAL A 225 -10.28 -19.62 -47.24
C VAL A 225 -9.35 -19.20 -48.39
N ASN A 226 -9.33 -17.90 -48.72
CA ASN A 226 -8.56 -17.33 -49.85
C ASN A 226 -8.93 -17.87 -51.25
N SER A 227 -10.14 -18.41 -51.40
CA SER A 227 -10.68 -18.80 -52.70
C SER A 227 -11.38 -17.62 -53.41
N LEU A 228 -11.80 -17.84 -54.67
CA LEU A 228 -12.55 -16.82 -55.42
C LEU A 228 -13.98 -16.66 -54.86
N GLU A 229 -14.52 -17.74 -54.30
CA GLU A 229 -15.86 -17.85 -53.77
C GLU A 229 -16.04 -17.05 -52.47
N THR A 230 -14.97 -16.88 -51.70
CA THR A 230 -15.00 -16.12 -50.43
C THR A 230 -14.80 -14.62 -50.62
N GLN A 231 -14.51 -14.12 -51.83
CA GLN A 231 -14.31 -12.69 -52.13
C GLN A 231 -15.63 -11.89 -52.09
N VAL A 232 -16.27 -11.85 -50.92
CA VAL A 232 -17.52 -11.17 -50.64
C VAL A 232 -17.23 -10.00 -49.70
N PRO A 233 -17.56 -8.76 -50.11
CA PRO A 233 -17.24 -7.60 -49.28
C PRO A 233 -18.16 -7.52 -48.06
N ASN A 234 -17.57 -7.33 -46.89
CA ASN A 234 -18.27 -6.88 -45.70
C ASN A 234 -18.18 -5.35 -45.61
N LEU A 235 -19.31 -4.68 -45.72
CA LEU A 235 -19.39 -3.22 -45.81
C LEU A 235 -20.14 -2.58 -44.62
N ASP A 236 -20.31 -3.31 -43.53
CA ASP A 236 -20.94 -2.76 -42.33
C ASP A 236 -20.48 -3.37 -41.00
N GLY A 237 -19.80 -4.52 -41.02
CA GLY A 237 -19.29 -5.18 -39.82
C GLY A 237 -20.37 -5.67 -38.87
N LYS A 238 -21.63 -5.79 -39.31
CA LYS A 238 -22.77 -6.10 -38.42
C LYS A 238 -22.72 -7.51 -37.84
N GLU A 239 -22.24 -8.46 -38.63
CA GLU A 239 -22.18 -9.89 -38.30
C GLU A 239 -20.79 -10.33 -37.81
N ASN A 240 -19.89 -9.37 -37.58
CA ASN A 240 -18.57 -9.64 -37.01
C ASN A 240 -18.71 -10.17 -35.58
N TYR A 241 -17.77 -11.01 -35.18
CA TYR A 241 -17.62 -11.40 -33.80
C TYR A 241 -17.31 -10.17 -32.94
N VAL A 242 -18.07 -9.97 -31.86
CA VAL A 242 -17.88 -8.82 -30.97
C VAL A 242 -16.89 -9.18 -29.85
N ILE A 243 -15.75 -8.49 -29.81
CA ILE A 243 -14.78 -8.60 -28.71
C ILE A 243 -15.22 -7.70 -27.55
N LEU A 244 -15.64 -6.47 -27.85
CA LEU A 244 -16.12 -5.49 -26.87
C LEU A 244 -17.18 -4.59 -27.50
N GLU A 245 -18.28 -4.37 -26.80
CA GLU A 245 -19.22 -3.28 -27.05
C GLU A 245 -19.59 -2.64 -25.72
N THR A 246 -19.30 -1.35 -25.55
CA THR A 246 -19.54 -0.65 -24.29
C THR A 246 -19.77 0.85 -24.52
N GLU A 247 -20.43 1.47 -23.55
CA GLU A 247 -20.67 2.91 -23.47
C GLU A 247 -19.92 3.53 -22.28
N GLY A 248 -19.53 4.80 -22.43
CA GLY A 248 -18.71 5.55 -21.48
C GLY A 248 -17.55 6.26 -22.17
N ALA A 249 -16.71 6.93 -21.38
CA ALA A 249 -15.43 7.46 -21.86
C ALA A 249 -14.29 6.59 -21.34
N GLY A 250 -13.33 6.25 -22.20
CA GLY A 250 -12.31 5.29 -21.83
C GLY A 250 -11.22 5.03 -22.87
N ASN A 251 -10.41 4.02 -22.57
CA ASN A 251 -9.34 3.51 -23.42
C ASN A 251 -9.41 1.98 -23.45
N TYR A 252 -9.65 1.40 -24.63
CA TYR A 252 -9.47 -0.03 -24.86
C TYR A 252 -7.98 -0.34 -24.93
N ILE A 253 -7.55 -1.35 -24.17
CA ILE A 253 -6.13 -1.72 -24.02
C ILE A 253 -5.81 -3.12 -24.53
N GLY A 254 -6.76 -3.82 -25.15
CA GLY A 254 -6.52 -5.08 -25.84
C GLY A 254 -7.36 -6.26 -25.34
N CYS A 255 -7.02 -7.44 -25.82
CA CYS A 255 -7.75 -8.68 -25.56
C CYS A 255 -6.83 -9.91 -25.61
N ASN A 256 -7.31 -11.01 -25.01
CA ASN A 256 -6.93 -12.34 -25.46
C ASN A 256 -8.08 -12.95 -26.27
N HIS A 257 -7.76 -13.81 -27.22
CA HIS A 257 -8.69 -14.43 -28.15
C HIS A 257 -8.37 -15.92 -28.30
N SER A 258 -9.40 -16.76 -28.18
CA SER A 258 -9.33 -18.22 -28.22
C SER A 258 -10.19 -18.70 -29.39
N VAL A 259 -9.57 -19.44 -30.31
CA VAL A 259 -10.18 -19.97 -31.52
C VAL A 259 -10.08 -21.49 -31.49
N ALA A 260 -11.22 -22.17 -31.53
CA ALA A 260 -11.30 -23.57 -31.91
C ALA A 260 -11.75 -23.64 -33.36
N HIS A 261 -10.80 -23.95 -34.25
CA HIS A 261 -10.96 -23.98 -35.70
C HIS A 261 -11.47 -25.35 -36.17
N PHE A 262 -12.52 -25.39 -36.99
CA PHE A 262 -13.11 -26.66 -37.47
C PHE A 262 -12.70 -27.08 -38.87
N GLN A 263 -12.08 -26.18 -39.63
CA GLN A 263 -11.60 -26.49 -40.97
C GLN A 263 -10.09 -26.78 -40.92
N ASP A 264 -9.59 -27.55 -41.89
CA ASP A 264 -8.16 -27.74 -42.09
C ASP A 264 -7.60 -26.63 -43.00
N THR A 265 -8.02 -25.38 -42.77
CA THR A 265 -7.60 -24.19 -43.54
C THR A 265 -7.05 -23.12 -42.61
N TRP A 266 -7.38 -21.84 -42.82
CA TRP A 266 -6.84 -20.71 -42.08
C TRP A 266 -7.96 -19.86 -41.49
N TRP A 267 -7.98 -19.69 -40.18
CA TRP A 267 -9.06 -18.99 -39.48
C TRP A 267 -8.96 -17.45 -39.55
N GLY A 268 -7.77 -16.92 -39.84
CA GLY A 268 -7.39 -15.56 -39.49
C GLY A 268 -7.48 -14.51 -40.60
N GLU A 269 -8.12 -14.76 -41.75
CA GLU A 269 -8.24 -13.69 -42.79
C GLU A 269 -9.20 -12.56 -42.42
N GLY A 270 -9.93 -12.67 -41.31
CA GLY A 270 -10.95 -11.71 -40.94
C GLY A 270 -10.38 -10.40 -40.41
N ASP A 271 -10.90 -9.27 -40.89
CA ASP A 271 -10.40 -7.94 -40.52
C ASP A 271 -10.90 -7.50 -39.13
N ASP A 272 -10.04 -6.87 -38.33
CA ASP A 272 -10.50 -6.12 -37.16
C ASP A 272 -11.21 -4.83 -37.60
N MET A 273 -12.38 -4.57 -37.03
CA MET A 273 -13.15 -3.36 -37.31
C MET A 273 -13.53 -2.71 -35.98
N ILE A 274 -12.97 -1.54 -35.70
CA ILE A 274 -13.15 -0.83 -34.43
C ILE A 274 -13.84 0.51 -34.66
N PHE A 275 -15.11 0.58 -34.24
CA PHE A 275 -15.96 1.76 -34.34
C PHE A 275 -15.86 2.59 -33.06
N ILE A 276 -15.44 3.84 -33.18
CA ILE A 276 -15.27 4.77 -32.06
C ILE A 276 -16.37 5.84 -32.11
N ASP A 277 -17.06 6.03 -30.99
CA ASP A 277 -18.07 7.07 -30.79
C ASP A 277 -19.15 7.10 -31.88
N ASP A 278 -19.09 8.06 -32.80
CA ASP A 278 -20.09 8.26 -33.84
C ASP A 278 -19.64 7.68 -35.22
N ASP A 279 -18.59 6.86 -35.23
CA ASP A 279 -18.12 6.16 -36.42
C ASP A 279 -19.27 5.39 -37.10
N VAL A 280 -19.25 5.45 -38.43
CA VAL A 280 -20.05 4.64 -39.34
C VAL A 280 -19.12 3.89 -40.27
N TRP A 281 -19.64 3.08 -41.18
CA TRP A 281 -18.80 2.46 -42.20
C TRP A 281 -18.15 3.50 -43.13
N PRO A 282 -16.84 3.39 -43.44
CA PRO A 282 -15.85 2.50 -42.79
C PRO A 282 -15.41 3.05 -41.41
N PRO A 283 -15.14 2.17 -40.42
CA PRO A 283 -14.67 2.59 -39.11
C PRO A 283 -13.33 3.34 -39.18
N SER A 284 -13.03 4.14 -38.15
CA SER A 284 -11.75 4.85 -38.04
C SER A 284 -10.53 3.90 -37.97
N LEU A 285 -10.76 2.65 -37.56
CA LEU A 285 -9.77 1.58 -37.48
C LEU A 285 -10.33 0.35 -38.19
N HIS A 286 -9.72 0.02 -39.32
CA HIS A 286 -10.02 -1.15 -40.14
C HIS A 286 -8.71 -1.89 -40.42
N GLY A 287 -8.68 -3.16 -40.06
CA GLY A 287 -7.54 -4.06 -40.18
C GLY A 287 -7.41 -4.73 -41.53
N THR A 288 -6.59 -5.76 -41.56
CA THR A 288 -6.24 -6.56 -42.76
C THR A 288 -6.22 -8.08 -42.53
N GLY A 289 -6.45 -8.53 -41.29
CA GLY A 289 -6.43 -9.94 -40.90
C GLY A 289 -6.34 -10.08 -39.38
N GLY A 290 -6.74 -11.24 -38.87
CA GLY A 290 -6.70 -11.60 -37.46
C GLY A 290 -5.26 -11.76 -36.95
N GLU A 291 -4.38 -12.42 -37.70
CA GLU A 291 -2.96 -12.49 -37.35
C GLU A 291 -2.30 -11.11 -37.40
N ASP A 292 -2.71 -10.28 -38.35
CA ASP A 292 -2.22 -8.90 -38.51
C ASP A 292 -2.65 -8.04 -37.32
N TYR A 293 -3.92 -8.18 -36.90
CA TYR A 293 -4.41 -7.58 -35.66
C TYR A 293 -3.57 -8.06 -34.48
N PHE A 294 -3.21 -9.35 -34.37
CA PHE A 294 -2.30 -9.83 -33.32
C PHE A 294 -0.81 -9.53 -33.57
N SER A 295 -0.49 -8.60 -34.49
CA SER A 295 0.87 -8.15 -34.81
C SER A 295 1.80 -9.26 -35.29
N GLN A 296 1.23 -10.27 -35.94
CA GLN A 296 1.93 -11.32 -36.67
C GLN A 296 1.78 -11.07 -38.18
N GLY A 297 1.96 -12.10 -39.00
CA GLY A 297 1.78 -12.01 -40.44
C GLY A 297 2.16 -13.32 -41.10
N TRP A 298 1.46 -13.67 -42.19
CA TRP A 298 1.57 -14.98 -42.85
C TRP A 298 1.24 -16.13 -41.89
N GLY A 299 0.13 -15.98 -41.15
CA GLY A 299 -0.28 -16.88 -40.09
C GLY A 299 0.27 -16.53 -38.70
N MET A 300 -0.20 -17.25 -37.69
CA MET A 300 0.29 -17.11 -36.31
C MET A 300 1.71 -17.66 -36.16
N GLN A 301 2.46 -17.14 -35.19
CA GLN A 301 3.82 -17.57 -34.87
C GLN A 301 3.90 -18.09 -33.44
N LYS A 302 4.82 -19.02 -33.16
CA LYS A 302 5.09 -19.56 -31.81
C LYS A 302 5.97 -18.62 -30.98
N ASN A 303 5.50 -17.39 -30.77
CA ASN A 303 6.18 -16.39 -29.95
C ASN A 303 5.23 -15.75 -28.94
N ALA A 304 5.77 -15.24 -27.84
CA ALA A 304 5.07 -14.43 -26.86
C ALA A 304 5.91 -13.18 -26.59
N PHE A 305 5.45 -12.02 -27.06
CA PHE A 305 6.12 -10.74 -26.81
C PHE A 305 5.37 -9.92 -25.77
N ALA A 306 6.00 -8.83 -25.31
CA ALA A 306 5.44 -7.96 -24.27
C ALA A 306 4.04 -7.41 -24.61
N PHE A 307 3.76 -7.14 -25.89
CA PHE A 307 2.51 -6.51 -26.34
C PHE A 307 1.60 -7.43 -27.17
N ALA A 308 2.11 -8.49 -27.78
CA ALA A 308 1.28 -9.40 -28.57
C ALA A 308 1.95 -10.77 -28.71
N GLY A 309 1.20 -11.80 -29.08
CA GLY A 309 1.74 -13.13 -29.29
C GLY A 309 0.72 -14.26 -29.27
N THR A 310 1.24 -15.48 -29.25
CA THR A 310 0.52 -16.75 -29.20
C THR A 310 0.81 -17.46 -27.89
N ILE A 311 -0.24 -17.88 -27.20
CA ILE A 311 -0.22 -18.66 -25.96
C ILE A 311 -0.35 -20.17 -26.26
N ILE A 312 -1.27 -20.53 -27.15
CA ILE A 312 -1.44 -21.88 -27.69
C ILE A 312 -1.43 -21.75 -29.20
N HIS A 313 -0.60 -22.54 -29.85
CA HIS A 313 -0.46 -22.55 -31.31
C HIS A 313 -1.09 -23.81 -31.90
N GLU A 314 -1.78 -23.67 -33.03
CA GLU A 314 -2.48 -24.76 -33.70
C GLU A 314 -1.58 -25.96 -34.07
N GLU A 315 -0.32 -25.71 -34.43
CA GLU A 315 0.64 -26.82 -34.63
C GLU A 315 0.97 -27.63 -33.37
N ASP A 316 0.88 -27.03 -32.17
CA ASP A 316 1.13 -27.75 -30.91
C ASP A 316 -0.14 -28.48 -30.44
N VAL A 317 -1.31 -27.91 -30.72
CA VAL A 317 -2.62 -28.47 -30.43
C VAL A 317 -3.53 -28.25 -31.65
N PRO A 318 -3.62 -29.22 -32.58
CA PRO A 318 -4.38 -29.06 -33.83
C PRO A 318 -5.81 -28.56 -33.61
N GLY A 319 -6.18 -27.51 -34.35
CA GLY A 319 -7.48 -26.86 -34.28
C GLY A 319 -7.67 -25.88 -33.11
N TYR A 320 -6.64 -25.59 -32.31
CA TYR A 320 -6.73 -24.64 -31.20
C TYR A 320 -5.67 -23.54 -31.30
N GLN A 321 -6.11 -22.29 -31.21
CA GLN A 321 -5.26 -21.12 -31.19
C GLN A 321 -5.67 -20.20 -30.04
N VAL A 322 -4.70 -19.68 -29.30
CA VAL A 322 -4.94 -18.63 -28.29
C VAL A 322 -3.93 -17.53 -28.50
N SER A 323 -4.42 -16.32 -28.78
CA SER A 323 -3.62 -15.14 -29.13
C SER A 323 -3.91 -13.99 -28.18
N TYR A 324 -3.02 -12.99 -28.10
CA TYR A 324 -3.27 -11.75 -27.36
C TYR A 324 -2.64 -10.55 -28.04
N ARG A 325 -3.22 -9.36 -27.78
CA ARG A 325 -2.66 -8.05 -28.12
C ARG A 325 -2.99 -7.03 -27.03
N TRP A 326 -2.05 -6.15 -26.73
CA TRP A 326 -2.11 -5.10 -25.73
C TRP A 326 -1.84 -3.72 -26.34
N HIS A 327 -2.87 -2.89 -26.43
CA HIS A 327 -2.81 -1.50 -26.86
C HIS A 327 -2.33 -0.58 -25.72
N LEU A 328 -1.19 -0.87 -25.10
CA LEU A 328 -0.66 -0.08 -23.98
C LEU A 328 0.13 1.14 -24.46
N ALA A 329 0.90 0.97 -25.54
CA ALA A 329 1.63 2.06 -26.17
C ALA A 329 0.73 2.90 -27.09
N ASP A 330 -0.36 2.31 -27.56
CA ASP A 330 -1.31 2.80 -28.55
C ASP A 330 -2.79 2.60 -28.12
N PRO A 331 -3.23 3.05 -26.93
CA PRO A 331 -4.61 2.79 -26.47
C PRO A 331 -5.65 3.36 -27.44
N VAL A 332 -6.69 2.56 -27.73
CA VAL A 332 -7.83 2.99 -28.55
C VAL A 332 -8.78 3.78 -27.67
N ARG A 333 -8.86 5.09 -27.90
CA ARG A 333 -9.58 6.03 -27.01
C ARG A 333 -10.97 6.31 -27.53
N PHE A 334 -11.94 6.38 -26.63
CA PHE A 334 -13.34 6.68 -26.95
C PHE A 334 -13.94 7.62 -25.90
N SER A 335 -14.88 8.48 -26.31
CA SER A 335 -15.48 9.50 -25.42
C SER A 335 -16.93 9.18 -25.03
N LYS A 336 -17.61 8.34 -25.81
CA LYS A 336 -19.03 7.98 -25.67
C LYS A 336 -19.25 6.48 -25.73
N LYS A 337 -18.65 5.79 -26.69
CA LYS A 337 -18.82 4.35 -26.90
C LYS A 337 -17.75 3.77 -27.81
N ILE A 338 -17.57 2.46 -27.74
CA ILE A 338 -16.68 1.71 -28.64
C ILE A 338 -17.33 0.37 -28.98
N LYS A 339 -17.13 -0.06 -30.24
CA LYS A 339 -17.41 -1.43 -30.68
C LYS A 339 -16.16 -2.00 -31.36
N VAL A 340 -15.52 -2.96 -30.71
CA VAL A 340 -14.36 -3.71 -31.20
C VAL A 340 -14.86 -5.04 -31.74
N THR A 341 -14.64 -5.28 -33.02
CA THR A 341 -15.10 -6.50 -33.70
C THR A 341 -14.00 -7.11 -34.55
N LEU A 342 -14.14 -8.39 -34.87
CA LEU A 342 -13.26 -9.13 -35.76
C LEU A 342 -14.13 -9.99 -36.67
N GLU A 343 -13.88 -9.98 -37.97
CA GLU A 343 -14.57 -10.93 -38.85
C GLU A 343 -14.13 -12.36 -38.54
N HIS A 344 -15.06 -13.32 -38.59
CA HIS A 344 -14.74 -14.75 -38.46
C HIS A 344 -14.42 -15.35 -39.83
N GLY A 345 -13.17 -15.10 -40.27
CA GLY A 345 -12.72 -15.28 -41.65
C GLY A 345 -13.20 -14.14 -42.56
N HIS A 346 -12.56 -13.96 -43.72
CA HIS A 346 -12.88 -12.86 -44.64
C HIS A 346 -14.39 -12.78 -44.93
N GLY A 347 -15.00 -11.63 -44.67
CA GLY A 347 -16.43 -11.44 -44.91
C GLY A 347 -17.34 -12.29 -44.02
N ASN A 348 -16.88 -12.77 -42.85
CA ASN A 348 -17.65 -13.61 -41.91
C ASN A 348 -18.09 -14.97 -42.49
N HIS A 349 -17.25 -15.61 -43.32
CA HIS A 349 -17.63 -16.88 -43.94
C HIS A 349 -17.47 -18.10 -43.02
N LEU A 350 -16.64 -18.05 -41.97
CA LEU A 350 -16.31 -19.23 -41.15
C LEU A 350 -17.26 -19.44 -39.98
N THR A 351 -17.56 -20.70 -39.66
CA THR A 351 -18.34 -21.09 -38.48
C THR A 351 -17.41 -21.71 -37.46
N GLU A 352 -17.13 -21.03 -36.35
CA GLU A 352 -16.07 -21.40 -35.40
C GLU A 352 -16.52 -21.31 -33.94
N ASP A 353 -15.73 -21.84 -33.00
CA ASP A 353 -15.92 -21.62 -31.55
C ASP A 353 -14.90 -20.59 -31.05
N TRP A 354 -15.36 -19.34 -30.91
CA TRP A 354 -14.56 -18.18 -30.59
C TRP A 354 -14.89 -17.64 -29.21
N ALA A 355 -13.87 -17.36 -28.40
CA ALA A 355 -14.01 -16.66 -27.14
C ALA A 355 -12.95 -15.56 -27.01
N SER A 356 -13.26 -14.50 -26.28
CA SER A 356 -12.30 -13.44 -25.97
C SER A 356 -12.55 -12.85 -24.61
N THR A 357 -11.50 -12.34 -23.99
CA THR A 357 -11.62 -11.40 -22.87
C THR A 357 -11.07 -10.06 -23.32
N ALA A 358 -11.93 -9.04 -23.35
CA ALA A 358 -11.54 -7.65 -23.59
C ALA A 358 -11.08 -6.99 -22.28
N TYR A 359 -10.11 -6.09 -22.37
CA TYR A 359 -9.59 -5.32 -21.24
C TYR A 359 -9.53 -3.84 -21.60
N TRP A 360 -10.02 -2.99 -20.71
CA TRP A 360 -10.06 -1.55 -20.95
C TRP A 360 -10.12 -0.75 -19.66
N TYR A 361 -9.99 0.57 -19.77
CA TYR A 361 -10.25 1.50 -18.67
C TYR A 361 -11.39 2.42 -19.07
N GLN A 362 -12.40 2.60 -18.22
CA GLN A 362 -13.48 3.57 -18.49
C GLN A 362 -14.01 4.25 -17.23
N THR A 363 -14.75 5.32 -17.42
CA THR A 363 -15.53 5.99 -16.37
C THR A 363 -16.61 5.08 -15.79
N LEU A 364 -16.95 5.30 -14.52
CA LEU A 364 -18.11 4.70 -13.84
C LEU A 364 -19.39 5.54 -14.09
N PRO A 365 -20.60 4.95 -14.02
CA PRO A 365 -20.90 3.55 -13.71
C PRO A 365 -20.59 2.58 -14.87
N THR A 366 -20.34 1.32 -14.52
CA THR A 366 -20.18 0.24 -15.49
C THR A 366 -21.51 -0.13 -16.13
N PRO A 367 -21.59 -0.32 -17.45
CA PRO A 367 -22.69 -1.04 -18.09
C PRO A 367 -22.86 -2.45 -17.49
N LYS A 368 -24.09 -2.98 -17.52
CA LYS A 368 -24.35 -4.33 -17.04
C LYS A 368 -23.90 -5.35 -18.07
N PHE A 369 -22.96 -6.21 -17.67
CA PHE A 369 -22.50 -7.34 -18.46
C PHE A 369 -23.04 -8.66 -17.91
N GLU A 370 -23.43 -9.56 -18.80
CA GLU A 370 -23.94 -10.89 -18.44
C GLU A 370 -22.92 -11.97 -18.79
N ILE A 371 -22.85 -13.02 -17.97
CA ILE A 371 -21.98 -14.16 -18.21
C ILE A 371 -22.82 -15.35 -18.66
N LEU A 372 -22.37 -16.04 -19.72
CA LEU A 372 -23.06 -17.23 -20.21
C LEU A 372 -23.17 -18.31 -19.10
N PRO A 373 -24.25 -19.11 -19.11
CA PRO A 373 -24.37 -20.29 -18.25
C PRO A 373 -23.19 -21.27 -18.41
N VAL A 374 -22.87 -22.03 -17.36
CA VAL A 374 -21.70 -22.91 -17.30
C VAL A 374 -21.60 -23.84 -18.53
N GLU A 375 -22.70 -24.48 -18.89
CA GLU A 375 -22.81 -25.43 -20.00
C GLU A 375 -22.46 -24.80 -21.35
N GLN A 376 -22.72 -23.50 -21.53
CA GLN A 376 -22.40 -22.76 -22.74
C GLN A 376 -20.96 -22.21 -22.74
N ARG A 377 -20.20 -22.36 -21.64
CA ARG A 377 -18.79 -21.96 -21.55
C ARG A 377 -17.82 -23.12 -21.76
N ILE A 378 -18.28 -24.36 -21.59
CA ILE A 378 -17.41 -25.54 -21.70
C ILE A 378 -16.77 -25.61 -23.09
N PRO A 379 -15.43 -25.77 -23.17
CA PRO A 379 -14.72 -25.83 -24.45
C PRO A 379 -15.08 -27.12 -25.20
N ARG A 380 -15.08 -27.05 -26.54
CA ARG A 380 -15.06 -28.26 -27.37
C ARG A 380 -13.76 -29.00 -27.10
N LYS A 381 -13.83 -30.34 -27.02
CA LYS A 381 -12.70 -31.22 -26.70
C LYS A 381 -12.72 -32.44 -27.62
N PRO A 382 -11.54 -32.95 -28.04
CA PRO A 382 -11.46 -34.24 -28.68
C PRO A 382 -12.03 -35.31 -27.75
N THR A 383 -12.85 -36.21 -28.29
CA THR A 383 -13.33 -37.38 -27.54
C THR A 383 -12.42 -38.56 -27.83
N MET A 384 -11.93 -39.22 -26.79
CA MET A 384 -11.22 -40.49 -26.94
C MET A 384 -12.27 -41.58 -27.17
N PRO A 385 -12.10 -42.49 -28.15
CA PRO A 385 -13.00 -43.62 -28.31
C PRO A 385 -13.04 -44.45 -27.03
N THR A 386 -14.21 -44.52 -26.39
CA THR A 386 -14.45 -45.37 -25.21
C THR A 386 -15.22 -46.64 -25.54
N ASP A 387 -15.50 -46.87 -26.82
CA ASP A 387 -16.24 -48.04 -27.29
C ASP A 387 -15.55 -49.32 -26.83
N GLY A 388 -16.32 -50.21 -26.20
CA GLY A 388 -15.82 -51.48 -25.66
C GLY A 388 -15.27 -51.43 -24.23
N LEU A 389 -15.13 -50.25 -23.61
CA LEU A 389 -14.77 -50.15 -22.18
C LEU A 389 -16.01 -50.37 -21.30
N PHE A 390 -16.33 -51.63 -21.03
CA PHE A 390 -17.42 -51.99 -20.13
C PHE A 390 -16.93 -52.09 -18.69
N LYS A 391 -17.72 -51.60 -17.73
CA LYS A 391 -17.54 -52.00 -16.34
C LYS A 391 -17.65 -53.53 -16.27
N PRO A 392 -16.70 -54.23 -15.63
CA PRO A 392 -16.74 -55.69 -15.58
C PRO A 392 -18.03 -56.13 -14.87
N ASN A 393 -18.65 -57.20 -15.36
CA ASN A 393 -19.72 -57.84 -14.61
C ASN A 393 -19.10 -58.54 -13.39
N VAL A 394 -19.17 -57.86 -12.24
CA VAL A 394 -18.54 -58.31 -10.98
C VAL A 394 -19.00 -59.72 -10.60
N SER A 395 -20.25 -60.11 -10.89
CA SER A 395 -20.76 -61.45 -10.56
C SER A 395 -20.08 -62.58 -11.33
N LYS A 396 -19.43 -62.28 -12.46
CA LYS A 396 -18.68 -63.25 -13.28
C LYS A 396 -17.21 -63.35 -12.88
N LEU A 397 -16.73 -62.48 -12.00
CA LEU A 397 -15.35 -62.50 -11.51
C LEU A 397 -15.14 -63.63 -10.49
N ASN A 398 -13.88 -64.00 -10.22
CA ASN A 398 -13.59 -64.97 -9.17
C ASN A 398 -13.86 -64.38 -7.77
N LYS A 399 -13.96 -65.24 -6.74
CA LYS A 399 -14.30 -64.80 -5.36
C LYS A 399 -13.35 -63.73 -4.82
N GLN A 400 -12.04 -63.88 -5.06
CA GLN A 400 -11.04 -62.92 -4.59
C GLN A 400 -11.22 -61.55 -5.26
N GLN A 401 -11.47 -61.52 -6.57
CA GLN A 401 -11.74 -60.29 -7.31
C GLN A 401 -13.03 -59.61 -6.83
N GLN A 402 -14.12 -60.37 -6.62
CA GLN A 402 -15.37 -59.86 -6.06
C GLN A 402 -15.14 -59.22 -4.67
N GLU A 403 -14.36 -59.88 -3.81
CA GLU A 403 -14.01 -59.34 -2.50
C GLU A 403 -13.18 -58.06 -2.60
N MET A 404 -12.25 -57.96 -3.56
CA MET A 404 -11.47 -56.73 -3.77
C MET A 404 -12.33 -55.56 -4.26
N HIS A 405 -13.31 -55.82 -5.15
CA HIS A 405 -14.28 -54.80 -5.56
C HIS A 405 -15.08 -54.29 -4.36
N LYS A 406 -15.62 -55.19 -3.53
CA LYS A 406 -16.35 -54.82 -2.31
C LYS A 406 -15.49 -53.98 -1.36
N LYS A 407 -14.24 -54.40 -1.09
CA LYS A 407 -13.30 -53.65 -0.24
C LYS A 407 -12.98 -52.26 -0.81
N GLN A 408 -12.89 -52.14 -2.13
CA GLN A 408 -12.63 -50.85 -2.78
C GLN A 408 -13.85 -49.91 -2.64
N GLU A 409 -15.07 -50.42 -2.78
CA GLU A 409 -16.32 -49.67 -2.58
C GLU A 409 -16.42 -49.16 -1.13
N GLU A 410 -16.22 -50.03 -0.14
CA GLU A 410 -16.19 -49.68 1.28
C GLU A 410 -15.13 -48.61 1.58
N ARG A 411 -13.90 -48.77 1.03
CA ARG A 411 -12.82 -47.78 1.19
C ARG A 411 -13.16 -46.45 0.51
N MET A 412 -13.82 -46.48 -0.64
CA MET A 412 -14.22 -45.26 -1.36
C MET A 412 -15.24 -44.47 -0.56
N GLU A 413 -16.22 -45.13 0.03
CA GLU A 413 -17.22 -44.49 0.89
C GLU A 413 -16.57 -43.81 2.11
N GLU A 414 -15.70 -44.53 2.83
CA GLU A 414 -14.97 -43.98 3.98
C GLU A 414 -14.07 -42.80 3.58
N PHE A 415 -13.33 -42.95 2.48
CA PHE A 415 -12.43 -41.92 1.96
C PHE A 415 -13.18 -40.64 1.60
N MET A 416 -14.32 -40.77 0.90
CA MET A 416 -15.13 -39.62 0.51
C MET A 416 -15.76 -38.94 1.72
N LYS A 417 -16.22 -39.69 2.72
CA LYS A 417 -16.72 -39.15 3.99
C LYS A 417 -15.66 -38.27 4.66
N LYS A 418 -14.46 -38.82 4.91
CA LYS A 418 -13.33 -38.10 5.52
C LYS A 418 -12.93 -36.86 4.73
N ARG A 419 -12.84 -36.98 3.41
CA ARG A 419 -12.50 -35.87 2.52
C ARG A 419 -13.54 -34.75 2.59
N ASN A 420 -14.82 -35.08 2.59
CA ASN A 420 -15.90 -34.09 2.64
C ASN A 420 -15.96 -33.36 3.98
N GLU A 421 -15.76 -34.09 5.09
CA GLU A 421 -15.62 -33.49 6.44
C GLU A 421 -14.43 -32.51 6.48
N TRP A 422 -13.28 -32.93 5.93
CA TRP A 422 -12.08 -32.10 5.85
C TRP A 422 -12.27 -30.85 4.97
N LEU A 423 -12.92 -30.98 3.80
CA LEU A 423 -13.23 -29.85 2.92
C LEU A 423 -14.19 -28.86 3.60
N THR A 424 -15.22 -29.37 4.26
CA THR A 424 -16.21 -28.54 4.98
C THR A 424 -15.54 -27.69 6.05
N ARG A 425 -14.65 -28.30 6.86
CA ARG A 425 -13.85 -27.56 7.83
C ARG A 425 -13.02 -26.47 7.18
N ARG A 426 -12.24 -26.80 6.14
CA ARG A 426 -11.36 -25.82 5.47
C ARG A 426 -12.13 -24.70 4.78
N ALA A 427 -13.32 -24.97 4.27
CA ALA A 427 -14.20 -23.96 3.70
C ALA A 427 -14.68 -22.98 4.79
N GLU A 428 -15.03 -23.49 5.96
CA GLU A 428 -15.38 -22.65 7.11
C GLU A 428 -14.21 -21.76 7.55
N ASP A 429 -13.00 -22.34 7.65
CA ASP A 429 -11.79 -21.57 7.95
C ASP A 429 -11.54 -20.48 6.90
N SER A 430 -11.82 -20.77 5.62
CA SER A 430 -11.67 -19.82 4.52
C SER A 430 -12.67 -18.66 4.62
N ARG A 431 -13.92 -18.92 5.03
CA ARG A 431 -14.92 -17.86 5.29
C ARG A 431 -14.50 -16.95 6.44
N GLN A 432 -13.99 -17.53 7.52
CA GLN A 432 -13.48 -16.76 8.66
C GLN A 432 -12.28 -15.91 8.27
N ARG A 433 -11.33 -16.48 7.51
CA ARG A 433 -10.18 -15.74 6.96
C ARG A 433 -10.59 -14.63 6.01
N ALA A 434 -11.60 -14.84 5.17
CA ALA A 434 -12.13 -13.80 4.29
C ALA A 434 -12.62 -12.59 5.10
N ALA A 435 -13.43 -12.82 6.15
CA ALA A 435 -13.89 -11.76 7.04
C ALA A 435 -12.73 -11.06 7.78
N ALA A 436 -11.76 -11.83 8.28
CA ALA A 436 -10.60 -11.29 8.97
C ALA A 436 -9.67 -10.49 8.04
N ASN A 437 -9.56 -10.87 6.77
CA ASN A 437 -8.83 -10.10 5.75
C ASN A 437 -9.43 -8.71 5.54
N VAL A 438 -10.76 -8.57 5.60
CA VAL A 438 -11.45 -7.25 5.53
C VAL A 438 -11.02 -6.36 6.70
N GLU A 439 -11.10 -6.89 7.92
CA GLU A 439 -10.71 -6.14 9.13
C GLU A 439 -9.21 -5.81 9.14
N PHE A 440 -8.37 -6.71 8.64
CA PHE A 440 -6.94 -6.47 8.47
C PHE A 440 -6.66 -5.33 7.48
N ALA A 441 -7.35 -5.30 6.33
CA ALA A 441 -7.23 -4.20 5.36
C ALA A 441 -7.63 -2.85 5.98
N LYS A 442 -8.76 -2.81 6.70
CA LYS A 442 -9.22 -1.61 7.42
C LYS A 442 -8.20 -1.11 8.44
N LYS A 443 -7.61 -2.04 9.20
CA LYS A 443 -6.56 -1.71 10.16
C LYS A 443 -5.34 -1.09 9.48
N ILE A 444 -4.84 -1.68 8.38
CA ILE A 444 -3.70 -1.14 7.64
C ILE A 444 -4.00 0.28 7.16
N ARG A 445 -5.19 0.52 6.62
CA ARG A 445 -5.63 1.83 6.17
C ARG A 445 -5.66 2.85 7.31
N LYS A 446 -6.27 2.49 8.44
CA LYS A 446 -6.32 3.35 9.63
C LYS A 446 -4.91 3.72 10.10
N ASP A 447 -4.02 2.73 10.24
CA ASP A 447 -2.65 2.95 10.68
C ASP A 447 -1.88 3.87 9.71
N PHE A 448 -2.11 3.71 8.40
CA PHE A 448 -1.54 4.56 7.36
C PHE A 448 -2.01 6.01 7.50
N LEU A 449 -3.31 6.25 7.59
CA LEU A 449 -3.88 7.60 7.73
C LEU A 449 -3.46 8.27 9.03
N GLU A 450 -3.44 7.55 10.15
CA GLU A 450 -2.96 8.10 11.43
C GLU A 450 -1.49 8.52 11.36
N LYS A 451 -0.65 7.73 10.67
CA LYS A 451 0.75 8.10 10.44
C LYS A 451 0.86 9.37 9.60
N GLN A 452 0.08 9.49 8.52
CA GLN A 452 0.03 10.70 7.69
C GLN A 452 -0.41 11.92 8.51
N HIS A 453 -1.45 11.78 9.34
CA HIS A 453 -1.90 12.85 10.23
C HIS A 453 -0.83 13.27 11.24
N ARG A 454 -0.09 12.32 11.84
CA ARG A 454 1.02 12.64 12.75
C ARG A 454 2.17 13.35 12.06
N GLU A 455 2.52 12.95 10.83
CA GLU A 455 3.57 13.59 10.04
C GLU A 455 3.18 15.02 9.62
N MET A 456 1.94 15.22 9.19
CA MET A 456 1.39 16.56 8.93
C MET A 456 1.34 17.40 10.21
N ALA A 457 0.86 16.83 11.32
CA ALA A 457 0.77 17.50 12.62
C ALA A 457 2.15 17.93 13.14
N GLY A 458 3.15 17.06 13.00
CA GLY A 458 4.55 17.34 13.33
C GLY A 458 5.17 18.42 12.45
N ASN A 459 4.78 18.50 11.17
CA ASN A 459 5.17 19.61 10.28
C ASN A 459 4.39 20.90 10.55
N THR A 460 3.20 20.83 11.15
CA THR A 460 2.46 22.00 11.66
C THR A 460 2.82 22.38 13.10
N TYR A 461 3.82 21.74 13.71
CA TYR A 461 4.59 22.42 14.77
C TYR A 461 5.33 23.55 14.06
N PHE A 462 4.61 24.66 13.88
CA PHE A 462 5.09 25.92 13.33
C PHE A 462 6.49 26.15 13.90
N ASP A 463 7.48 26.25 13.02
CA ASP A 463 8.80 26.75 13.35
C ASP A 463 8.62 28.24 13.74
N THR A 464 8.11 28.45 14.95
CA THR A 464 7.91 29.75 15.56
C THR A 464 9.22 30.51 15.56
N THR A 465 10.36 29.81 15.63
CA THR A 465 11.73 30.31 15.48
C THR A 465 11.99 30.97 14.13
N LYS A 466 11.55 30.40 13.00
CA LYS A 466 11.72 31.01 11.67
C LYS A 466 10.90 32.29 11.49
N ILE A 467 9.66 32.32 11.98
CA ILE A 467 8.86 33.55 11.98
C ILE A 467 9.43 34.56 12.98
N PHE A 468 9.89 34.12 14.16
CA PHE A 468 10.54 34.97 15.16
C PHE A 468 11.76 35.69 14.57
N ASN A 469 12.63 34.96 13.86
CA ASN A 469 13.84 35.52 13.29
C ASN A 469 13.55 36.53 12.17
N VAL A 470 12.52 36.30 11.34
CA VAL A 470 12.10 37.24 10.31
C VAL A 470 11.44 38.49 10.92
N VAL A 471 10.64 38.35 11.97
CA VAL A 471 9.95 39.47 12.63
C VAL A 471 10.91 40.34 13.45
N LEU A 472 11.94 39.76 14.07
CA LEU A 472 12.96 40.47 14.85
C LEU A 472 13.84 41.38 13.98
N MET A 473 14.06 41.04 12.71
CA MET A 473 14.91 41.83 11.78
C MET A 473 14.19 43.01 11.11
N VAL A 474 12.90 43.19 11.34
CA VAL A 474 12.08 44.20 10.67
C VAL A 474 11.95 45.47 11.53
N LYS A 475 12.12 46.66 10.91
CA LYS A 475 12.01 47.97 11.58
C LYS A 475 10.64 48.14 12.29
N PRO A 476 10.58 48.83 13.45
CA PRO A 476 9.36 48.99 14.25
C PRO A 476 8.13 49.51 13.49
N SER A 477 8.32 50.40 12.50
CA SER A 477 7.25 50.97 11.68
C SER A 477 6.54 49.94 10.78
N ILE A 478 7.27 48.90 10.33
CA ILE A 478 6.74 47.83 9.47
C ILE A 478 6.03 46.75 10.31
N ARG A 479 6.45 46.56 11.58
CA ARG A 479 5.80 45.63 12.53
C ARG A 479 4.32 45.97 12.77
N TYR A 480 3.99 47.25 12.82
CA TYR A 480 2.60 47.72 13.00
C TYR A 480 1.72 47.43 11.77
N GLN A 481 2.27 47.55 10.55
CA GLN A 481 1.55 47.23 9.31
C GLN A 481 1.31 45.72 9.15
N ILE A 482 2.28 44.88 9.53
CA ILE A 482 2.13 43.42 9.53
C ILE A 482 1.03 42.99 10.51
N MET A 483 0.96 43.61 11.69
CA MET A 483 -0.10 43.36 12.67
C MET A 483 -1.50 43.70 12.14
N GLN A 484 -1.65 44.80 11.39
CA GLN A 484 -2.93 45.16 10.78
C GLN A 484 -3.37 44.18 9.67
N GLN A 485 -2.41 43.63 8.91
CA GLN A 485 -2.70 42.64 7.86
C GLN A 485 -3.04 41.25 8.45
N LEU A 486 -2.38 40.83 9.52
CA LEU A 486 -2.68 39.56 10.22
C LEU A 486 -4.08 39.55 10.84
N TYR A 487 -4.61 40.72 11.21
CA TYR A 487 -5.97 40.89 11.72
C TYR A 487 -7.07 40.76 10.64
N GLN A 488 -6.72 40.85 9.36
CA GLN A 488 -7.65 40.69 8.22
C GLN A 488 -7.80 39.22 7.80
N LEU A 489 -7.07 38.28 8.44
CA LEU A 489 -7.13 36.85 8.10
C LEU A 489 -8.46 36.20 8.53
N PRO A 490 -9.00 35.28 7.72
CA PRO A 490 -10.29 34.64 7.99
C PRO A 490 -10.31 33.77 9.27
N VAL A 491 -11.52 33.64 9.81
CA VAL A 491 -11.87 33.14 11.16
C VAL A 491 -11.37 31.71 11.49
N GLY A 492 -10.90 30.93 10.51
CA GLY A 492 -10.30 29.61 10.74
C GLY A 492 -8.89 29.62 11.36
N ALA A 493 -8.19 30.76 11.36
CA ALA A 493 -6.81 30.89 11.84
C ALA A 493 -6.66 31.39 13.29
N ARG A 494 -7.72 31.26 14.12
CA ARG A 494 -7.80 31.86 15.47
C ARG A 494 -6.59 31.56 16.37
N LYS A 495 -6.07 30.33 16.41
CA LYS A 495 -4.93 29.97 17.28
C LYS A 495 -3.63 30.72 16.96
N ILE A 496 -3.39 31.03 15.69
CA ILE A 496 -2.18 31.72 15.22
C ILE A 496 -2.27 33.23 15.49
N GLN A 497 -3.46 33.82 15.32
CA GLN A 497 -3.70 35.23 15.63
C GLN A 497 -3.48 35.55 17.11
N TYR A 498 -3.96 34.71 18.03
CA TYR A 498 -3.78 34.93 19.47
C TYR A 498 -2.33 34.73 19.94
N ALA A 499 -1.62 33.74 19.40
CA ALA A 499 -0.21 33.51 19.72
C ALA A 499 0.67 34.68 19.25
N LEU A 500 0.47 35.16 18.03
CA LEU A 500 1.22 36.30 17.48
C LEU A 500 0.87 37.61 18.20
N ALA A 501 -0.42 37.85 18.52
CA ALA A 501 -0.83 39.03 19.27
C ALA A 501 -0.24 39.07 20.69
N GLY A 502 -0.18 37.92 21.38
CA GLY A 502 0.48 37.80 22.69
C GLY A 502 1.98 38.11 22.62
N ILE A 503 2.68 37.53 21.63
CA ILE A 503 4.11 37.74 21.41
C ILE A 503 4.43 39.22 21.08
N PHE A 504 3.65 39.85 20.20
CA PHE A 504 3.83 41.26 19.84
C PHE A 504 3.52 42.21 21.01
N SER A 505 2.50 41.90 21.82
CA SER A 505 2.14 42.71 22.99
C SER A 505 3.21 42.66 24.09
N ILE A 506 3.85 41.51 24.28
CA ILE A 506 4.99 41.34 25.21
C ILE A 506 6.20 42.12 24.68
N HIS A 507 6.49 42.06 23.37
CA HIS A 507 7.61 42.78 22.77
C HIS A 507 7.44 44.30 22.75
N LEU A 508 6.24 44.83 22.51
CA LEU A 508 5.96 46.26 22.62
C LEU A 508 6.13 46.76 24.05
N THR A 509 5.80 45.92 25.04
CA THR A 509 5.98 46.23 26.47
C THR A 509 7.47 46.27 26.85
N LEU A 510 8.27 45.35 26.30
CA LEU A 510 9.71 45.26 26.56
C LEU A 510 10.54 46.29 25.77
N ALA A 511 10.15 46.62 24.53
CA ALA A 511 10.90 47.52 23.66
C ALA A 511 10.72 49.01 23.99
N TYR A 512 9.63 49.38 24.67
CA TYR A 512 9.29 50.79 24.92
C TYR A 512 9.40 51.23 26.38
N GLY A 513 9.85 50.37 27.30
CA GLY A 513 10.27 50.76 28.65
C GLY A 513 9.40 51.83 29.32
N GLU A 514 8.38 51.38 30.06
CA GLU A 514 7.46 52.15 30.92
C GLU A 514 6.12 52.59 30.32
N GLY A 515 5.07 52.36 31.12
CA GLY A 515 3.73 52.91 30.94
C GLY A 515 2.65 51.85 30.84
N ILE A 516 2.12 51.42 32.00
CA ILE A 516 0.83 50.71 32.18
C ILE A 516 -0.26 51.23 31.20
N SER A 517 -0.21 52.53 30.88
CA SER A 517 -1.00 53.25 29.87
C SER A 517 -1.11 52.59 28.49
N ALA A 518 -0.02 52.12 27.86
CA ALA A 518 -0.10 51.59 26.48
C ALA A 518 -0.80 50.22 26.41
N ARG A 519 -0.54 49.37 27.42
CA ARG A 519 -1.20 48.08 27.60
C ARG A 519 -2.68 48.25 27.92
N GLU A 520 -3.02 49.17 28.82
CA GLU A 520 -4.42 49.46 29.17
C GLU A 520 -5.20 50.08 28.02
N LYS A 521 -4.58 50.96 27.22
CA LYS A 521 -5.21 51.54 26.02
C LYS A 521 -5.52 50.49 24.96
N LEU A 522 -4.60 49.55 24.74
CA LEU A 522 -4.80 48.42 23.82
C LEU A 522 -5.89 47.46 24.33
N LEU A 523 -5.88 47.11 25.62
CA LEU A 523 -6.91 46.28 26.25
C LEU A 523 -8.28 46.98 26.24
N HIS A 524 -8.32 48.30 26.40
CA HIS A 524 -9.55 49.10 26.37
C HIS A 524 -10.12 49.23 24.94
N GLU A 525 -9.28 49.40 23.92
CA GLU A 525 -9.68 49.37 22.50
C GLU A 525 -10.18 47.98 22.05
N LEU A 526 -9.55 46.91 22.56
CA LEU A 526 -9.99 45.53 22.34
C LEU A 526 -11.35 45.24 23.02
N ALA A 527 -11.57 45.79 24.22
CA ALA A 527 -12.82 45.62 24.97
C ALA A 527 -14.01 46.42 24.39
N THR A 528 -13.76 47.53 23.70
CA THR A 528 -14.82 48.44 23.21
C THR A 528 -15.32 48.13 21.80
N LYS A 529 -14.60 47.32 20.99
CA LYS A 529 -14.94 47.08 19.58
C LYS A 529 -15.71 45.80 19.24
N LYS A 530 -15.91 44.84 20.16
CA LYS A 530 -16.84 43.71 19.97
C LYS A 530 -17.11 43.01 21.30
N GLY A 531 -18.39 42.82 21.61
CA GLY A 531 -18.85 42.22 22.86
C GLY A 531 -18.40 40.77 23.06
N ASP A 532 -18.18 40.47 24.34
CA ASP A 532 -17.85 39.19 24.98
C ASP A 532 -16.35 38.84 25.13
N LEU A 533 -15.86 38.98 26.36
CA LEU A 533 -14.50 38.71 26.83
C LEU A 533 -14.42 37.51 27.79
N SER A 534 -15.43 36.63 27.81
CA SER A 534 -15.50 35.46 28.70
C SER A 534 -14.36 34.44 28.54
N PHE A 535 -13.47 34.58 27.54
CA PHE A 535 -12.36 33.67 27.29
C PHE A 535 -10.95 34.20 27.61
N ILE A 536 -10.80 35.42 28.15
CA ILE A 536 -9.48 35.92 28.57
C ILE A 536 -9.33 35.80 30.08
N SER A 537 -9.02 34.60 30.55
CA SER A 537 -8.46 34.36 31.89
C SER A 537 -6.93 34.29 31.76
N PHE A 538 -6.25 35.40 32.02
CA PHE A 538 -4.84 35.38 32.42
C PHE A 538 -4.79 35.56 33.93
N GLN A 539 -4.37 34.53 34.67
CA GLN A 539 -3.94 34.69 36.05
C GLN A 539 -2.70 35.60 36.06
N SER A 540 -2.89 36.85 36.44
CA SER A 540 -1.80 37.77 36.72
C SER A 540 -1.23 37.48 38.12
N THR A 541 -0.04 36.91 38.19
CA THR A 541 0.80 36.96 39.39
C THR A 541 1.41 38.34 39.54
N GLN A 542 0.67 39.27 40.14
CA GLN A 542 1.24 40.43 40.86
C GLN A 542 0.18 41.08 41.74
N ALA A 543 -0.14 40.42 42.86
CA ALA A 543 -0.77 41.06 44.01
C ALA A 543 -0.45 40.27 45.29
N MET A 544 0.84 40.09 45.59
CA MET A 544 1.31 39.89 46.97
C MET A 544 2.76 40.37 47.11
N PHE A 545 2.91 41.68 47.30
CA PHE A 545 3.77 42.16 48.38
C PHE A 545 3.04 43.28 49.12
N ARG A 546 2.75 42.97 50.40
CA ARG A 546 2.50 43.86 51.55
C ARG A 546 1.08 44.41 51.75
N ASN A 547 0.37 43.76 52.69
CA ASN A 547 -0.26 44.31 53.91
C ASN A 547 -0.94 43.12 54.63
N HIS A 548 -0.33 42.49 55.64
CA HIS A 548 -0.25 42.81 57.07
C HIS A 548 -1.27 42.03 57.95
N LEU A 549 -0.78 40.91 58.54
CA LEU A 549 -1.04 40.39 59.91
C LEU A 549 -2.49 40.04 60.34
N PRO A 550 -2.73 39.31 61.47
CA PRO A 550 -2.02 38.23 62.16
C PRO A 550 -2.92 36.99 62.42
N ALA A 551 -2.33 35.94 62.99
CA ALA A 551 -2.92 34.63 63.27
C ALA A 551 -3.96 34.58 64.42
N ILE A 552 -4.99 33.72 64.28
CA ILE A 552 -5.70 33.06 65.39
C ILE A 552 -6.10 31.64 64.97
N GLY A 553 -5.65 30.62 65.73
CA GLY A 553 -6.45 29.45 66.11
C GLY A 553 -6.71 28.30 65.11
N GLN A 554 -6.16 27.13 65.47
CA GLN A 554 -6.56 25.75 65.13
C GLN A 554 -6.34 25.22 63.70
N ALA A 555 -5.48 24.22 63.64
CA ALA A 555 -5.27 23.33 62.51
C ALA A 555 -6.58 22.68 62.01
N LYS A 556 -6.75 22.57 60.69
CA LYS A 556 -6.39 21.37 59.92
C LYS A 556 -6.56 21.57 58.41
N HIS A 557 -5.65 20.91 57.69
CA HIS A 557 -5.55 20.45 56.29
C HIS A 557 -6.84 20.47 55.43
N VAL A 558 -6.79 20.55 54.08
CA VAL A 558 -6.28 19.48 53.18
C VAL A 558 -5.97 20.01 51.77
N ILE A 559 -4.95 19.37 51.18
CA ILE A 559 -4.42 19.43 49.82
C ILE A 559 -5.48 19.12 48.75
N ALA A 560 -5.54 19.90 47.68
CA ALA A 560 -6.04 19.43 46.39
C ALA A 560 -4.86 19.21 45.42
N LYS A 561 -4.61 17.94 45.13
CA LYS A 561 -3.65 17.43 44.12
C LYS A 561 -4.12 17.83 42.71
N CYS A 562 -3.21 18.29 41.87
CA CYS A 562 -3.35 18.17 40.42
C CYS A 562 -2.49 16.99 39.96
N THR A 563 -3.13 15.85 39.74
CA THR A 563 -2.60 14.70 39.01
C THR A 563 -3.11 14.79 37.60
N GLU A 564 -2.27 15.23 36.66
CA GLU A 564 -2.14 14.72 35.30
C GLU A 564 -1.20 15.62 34.50
N ALA A 565 -0.11 15.02 34.01
CA ALA A 565 0.88 15.66 33.16
C ALA A 565 0.41 15.60 31.72
N SER A 566 0.08 16.75 31.13
CA SER A 566 -0.27 16.87 29.70
C SER A 566 0.32 18.14 29.07
N ALA A 567 1.65 18.32 29.18
CA ALA A 567 2.47 19.06 28.21
C ALA A 567 3.96 19.07 28.62
N PRO A 568 4.89 18.63 27.76
CA PRO A 568 6.34 18.82 27.98
C PRO A 568 6.80 20.28 27.79
N THR A 569 5.93 21.18 27.32
CA THR A 569 6.32 22.49 26.76
C THR A 569 6.48 23.62 27.76
N MET A 570 6.13 23.44 29.04
CA MET A 570 6.29 24.51 30.04
C MET A 570 7.70 24.63 30.62
N VAL A 571 8.59 23.67 30.38
CA VAL A 571 9.93 23.67 30.98
C VAL A 571 10.90 24.61 30.24
N SER A 572 10.68 24.91 28.95
CA SER A 572 11.56 25.81 28.17
C SER A 572 11.35 27.30 28.46
N HIS A 573 10.18 27.69 28.97
CA HIS A 573 9.86 29.09 29.27
C HIS A 573 10.60 29.62 30.50
N PHE A 574 10.99 28.75 31.43
CA PHE A 574 11.79 29.14 32.58
C PHE A 574 13.24 29.47 32.19
N GLY A 575 13.86 28.67 31.31
CA GLY A 575 15.24 28.86 30.85
C GLY A 575 15.53 30.22 30.21
N ILE A 576 14.60 30.74 29.39
CA ILE A 576 14.76 32.03 28.70
C ILE A 576 14.54 33.22 29.65
N CYS A 577 13.59 33.12 30.59
CA CYS A 577 13.40 34.13 31.63
C CYS A 577 14.59 34.24 32.60
N PHE A 578 15.26 33.10 32.89
CA PHE A 578 16.46 33.07 33.74
C PHE A 578 17.66 33.80 33.11
N ASP A 579 17.88 33.59 31.81
CA ASP A 579 18.98 34.21 31.06
C ASP A 579 18.87 35.74 31.06
N VAL A 580 17.66 36.27 30.90
CA VAL A 580 17.43 37.74 30.82
C VAL A 580 17.61 38.41 32.19
N GLN A 581 17.10 37.82 33.28
CA GLN A 581 17.22 38.41 34.62
C GLN A 581 18.64 38.39 35.20
N LEU A 582 19.47 37.41 34.84
CA LEU A 582 20.87 37.34 35.30
C LEU A 582 21.81 38.22 34.47
N VAL A 583 21.49 38.44 33.19
CA VAL A 583 22.25 39.32 32.29
C VAL A 583 22.04 40.80 32.59
N GLU A 584 20.83 41.18 33.01
CA GLU A 584 20.50 42.55 33.40
C GLU A 584 20.92 42.90 34.85
N GLU A 585 21.27 41.89 35.67
CA GLU A 585 21.72 42.11 37.04
C GLU A 585 23.20 42.54 37.09
N SER A 586 23.45 43.77 37.52
CA SER A 586 24.81 44.32 37.56
C SER A 586 25.59 43.88 38.80
N ASN A 587 24.90 43.40 39.85
CA ASN A 587 25.46 43.05 41.15
C ASN A 587 25.85 41.56 41.27
N ALA A 588 27.17 41.32 41.36
CA ALA A 588 27.78 39.99 41.48
C ALA A 588 27.29 39.18 42.69
N SER A 589 27.12 39.80 43.86
CA SER A 589 26.67 39.09 45.08
C SER A 589 25.23 38.62 44.97
N LEU A 590 24.36 39.37 44.29
CA LEU A 590 22.97 38.99 44.09
C LEU A 590 22.82 37.86 43.06
N ILE A 591 23.68 37.86 42.02
CA ILE A 591 23.80 36.74 41.07
C ILE A 591 24.21 35.46 41.80
N LEU A 592 25.25 35.53 42.65
CA LEU A 592 25.74 34.39 43.42
C LEU A 592 24.69 33.84 44.40
N GLN A 593 23.97 34.74 45.09
CA GLN A 593 22.91 34.38 46.03
C GLN A 593 21.72 33.71 45.33
N LYS A 594 21.34 34.19 44.13
CA LYS A 594 20.34 33.53 43.28
C LYS A 594 20.83 32.16 42.84
N LEU A 595 22.05 32.02 42.31
CA LEU A 595 22.62 30.74 41.88
C LEU A 595 22.64 29.69 43.01
N LYS A 596 22.99 30.09 44.24
CA LYS A 596 22.92 29.22 45.42
C LYS A 596 21.50 28.81 45.80
N PHE A 597 20.55 29.75 45.78
CA PHE A 597 19.12 29.44 45.98
C PHE A 597 18.61 28.41 44.97
N TRP A 598 19.08 28.46 43.72
CA TRP A 598 18.68 27.53 42.66
C TRP A 598 19.37 26.16 42.73
N LYS A 599 20.58 26.07 43.31
CA LYS A 599 21.23 24.79 43.67
C LYS A 599 20.35 23.97 44.61
N ASP A 600 19.65 24.63 45.52
CA ASP A 600 18.84 23.98 46.56
C ASP A 600 17.39 23.69 46.10
N LEU A 601 17.01 24.11 44.89
CA LEU A 601 15.68 23.90 44.32
C LEU A 601 15.55 22.51 43.69
N ASN A 602 15.14 21.53 44.48
CA ASN A 602 14.81 20.19 43.99
C ASN A 602 13.37 20.13 43.44
N PHE A 603 13.21 19.70 42.19
CA PHE A 603 11.89 19.40 41.63
C PHE A 603 11.48 17.97 42.00
N ALA A 604 10.22 17.80 42.42
CA ALA A 604 9.67 16.49 42.77
C ALA A 604 9.91 15.46 41.65
N LYS A 605 10.47 14.30 42.02
CA LYS A 605 10.97 13.20 41.17
C LYS A 605 12.39 13.37 40.59
N GLY A 606 13.40 13.49 41.46
CA GLY A 606 14.80 13.17 41.11
C GLY A 606 15.52 14.13 40.14
N ARG A 607 14.96 15.31 39.87
CA ARG A 607 15.54 16.29 38.93
C ARG A 607 16.32 17.36 39.69
N SER A 608 17.63 17.44 39.47
CA SER A 608 18.50 18.53 39.94
C SER A 608 18.97 19.40 38.78
N ILE A 609 19.30 20.67 39.07
CA ILE A 609 19.93 21.60 38.13
C ILE A 609 21.44 21.62 38.45
N GLY A 610 22.28 21.19 37.50
CA GLY A 610 23.74 21.17 37.68
C GLY A 610 24.39 22.55 37.55
N VAL A 611 24.38 23.34 38.63
CA VAL A 611 25.04 24.68 38.70
C VAL A 611 26.28 24.72 39.60
N GLU A 612 26.73 23.56 40.09
CA GLU A 612 27.75 23.45 41.14
C GLU A 612 29.12 23.99 40.71
N LYS A 613 29.67 23.55 39.57
CA LYS A 613 30.94 24.06 39.03
C LYS A 613 30.93 25.57 38.76
N LEU A 614 29.75 26.12 38.47
CA LEU A 614 29.53 27.54 38.21
C LEU A 614 29.58 28.36 39.50
N ILE A 615 28.98 27.83 40.58
CA ILE A 615 29.06 28.41 41.92
C ILE A 615 30.50 28.35 42.43
N ASP A 616 31.18 27.20 42.30
CA ASP A 616 32.57 27.04 42.74
C ASP A 616 33.52 28.01 42.00
N THR A 617 33.32 28.19 40.68
CA THR A 617 34.12 29.13 39.87
C THR A 617 33.85 30.59 40.27
N ALA A 618 32.58 30.94 40.51
CA ALA A 618 32.19 32.30 40.88
C ALA A 618 32.58 32.66 42.33
N GLU A 619 32.64 31.67 43.25
CA GLU A 619 33.17 31.83 44.61
C GLU A 619 34.70 31.97 44.63
N SER A 620 35.41 31.27 43.75
CA SER A 620 36.88 31.31 43.69
C SER A 620 37.47 32.62 43.13
N GLN A 621 36.66 33.45 42.47
CA GLN A 621 37.08 34.71 41.82
C GLN A 621 36.47 35.96 42.48
N GLU A 622 36.61 36.06 43.81
CA GLU A 622 35.94 37.07 44.64
C GLU A 622 36.26 38.56 44.37
N ILE A 623 37.03 38.91 43.32
CA ILE A 623 37.36 40.30 42.98
C ILE A 623 37.23 40.51 41.46
N GLN A 624 36.20 41.26 41.08
CA GLN A 624 35.81 41.66 39.72
C GLN A 624 35.36 40.53 38.77
N MET A 625 34.06 40.22 38.80
CA MET A 625 33.38 39.51 37.70
C MET A 625 33.51 40.31 36.39
N SER A 626 34.49 39.98 35.56
CA SER A 626 34.62 40.55 34.22
C SER A 626 33.42 40.15 33.34
N THR A 627 33.06 41.00 32.37
CA THR A 627 31.99 40.75 31.39
C THR A 627 32.16 39.40 30.66
N SER A 628 33.40 38.93 30.55
CA SER A 628 33.75 37.62 29.97
C SER A 628 33.30 36.43 30.82
N LEU A 629 33.36 36.53 32.16
CA LEU A 629 32.83 35.50 33.06
C LEU A 629 31.29 35.50 33.05
N LYS A 630 30.66 36.68 32.95
CA LYS A 630 29.20 36.82 32.78
C LYS A 630 28.71 36.14 31.49
N LEU A 631 29.42 36.35 30.37
CA LEU A 631 29.12 35.70 29.09
C LEU A 631 29.41 34.19 29.10
N ALA A 632 30.44 33.73 29.82
CA ALA A 632 30.71 32.30 29.99
C ALA A 632 29.64 31.59 30.83
N ILE A 633 29.13 32.25 31.88
CA ILE A 633 28.00 31.76 32.70
C ILE A 633 26.73 31.62 31.83
N VAL A 634 26.41 32.63 31.03
CA VAL A 634 25.27 32.62 30.08
C VAL A 634 25.42 31.53 29.01
N HIS A 635 26.62 31.33 28.47
CA HIS A 635 26.86 30.27 27.49
C HIS A 635 26.79 28.86 28.08
N TYR A 636 27.20 28.66 29.34
CA TYR A 636 27.12 27.37 30.02
C TYR A 636 25.68 27.04 30.45
N ILE A 637 24.89 28.07 30.85
CA ILE A 637 23.45 27.96 31.19
C ILE A 637 22.59 27.67 29.96
N ARG A 638 22.98 28.12 28.75
CA ARG A 638 22.36 27.66 27.49
C ARG A 638 22.44 26.14 27.28
N SER A 639 23.36 25.48 27.97
CA SER A 639 23.52 24.02 28.01
C SER A 639 23.15 23.46 29.38
N ILE A 640 21.93 23.70 29.87
CA ILE A 640 21.35 22.91 30.97
C ILE A 640 21.10 21.49 30.43
N MET A 641 21.88 20.52 30.90
CA MET A 641 21.54 19.10 30.73
C MET A 641 20.36 18.77 31.64
N LEU A 642 19.23 18.39 31.05
CA LEU A 642 18.19 17.66 31.76
C LEU A 642 18.65 16.20 31.86
N VAL A 643 18.99 15.73 33.06
CA VAL A 643 19.22 14.32 33.34
C VAL A 643 17.91 13.72 33.86
N GLU A 644 17.36 12.74 33.16
CA GLU A 644 16.24 11.94 33.65
C GLU A 644 16.77 10.76 34.46
N THR A 645 16.46 10.72 35.76
CA THR A 645 16.53 9.53 36.60
C THR A 645 15.10 9.05 36.88
N TYR A 646 14.81 7.80 36.54
CA TYR A 646 13.57 7.12 36.92
C TYR A 646 13.91 6.06 37.97
N ASP A 647 13.29 6.18 39.15
CA ASP A 647 13.22 5.10 40.15
C ASP A 647 11.93 4.29 39.88
N GLU A 648 12.07 3.07 39.39
CA GLU A 648 11.14 1.99 39.71
C GLU A 648 11.95 0.74 40.08
N ASP A 649 11.80 0.31 41.33
CA ASP A 649 12.43 -0.87 41.90
C ASP A 649 11.88 -2.14 41.22
N LEU A 650 12.74 -2.83 40.46
CA LEU A 650 12.58 -4.26 40.22
C LEU A 650 13.44 -5.01 41.24
N GLN A 651 12.82 -5.48 42.33
CA GLN A 651 13.44 -6.46 43.21
C GLN A 651 13.57 -7.80 42.49
N THR A 652 14.79 -8.21 42.17
CA THR A 652 15.17 -9.63 42.14
C THR A 652 16.47 -9.81 42.92
N GLY A 653 16.43 -10.71 43.91
CA GLY A 653 17.33 -10.80 45.05
C GLY A 653 18.84 -10.89 44.79
N GLY A 654 19.60 -10.42 45.78
CA GLY A 654 20.96 -10.84 46.07
C GLY A 654 22.06 -9.86 45.66
N ALA A 655 22.62 -9.16 46.66
CA ALA A 655 23.78 -8.27 46.60
C ALA A 655 23.59 -6.94 45.81
N GLY A 656 23.43 -5.85 46.58
CA GLY A 656 23.20 -4.51 46.08
C GLY A 656 24.24 -3.99 45.09
N ARG A 657 23.82 -3.85 43.83
CA ARG A 657 24.31 -2.87 42.85
C ARG A 657 23.11 -2.39 42.03
N GLN A 658 22.82 -1.10 42.07
CA GLN A 658 21.86 -0.43 41.18
C GLN A 658 22.56 -0.13 39.85
N ILE A 659 21.95 -0.50 38.72
CA ILE A 659 22.36 -0.03 37.39
C ILE A 659 21.18 0.75 36.79
N GLN A 660 21.32 2.08 36.68
CA GLN A 660 20.38 2.95 35.97
C GLN A 660 20.80 3.08 34.49
N ARG A 661 19.85 2.94 33.56
CA ARG A 661 20.07 3.14 32.11
C ARG A 661 19.29 4.38 31.66
N CYS A 662 19.99 5.37 31.11
CA CYS A 662 19.38 6.54 30.46
C CYS A 662 19.44 6.35 28.92
N HIS A 663 18.41 6.74 28.16
CA HIS A 663 18.33 6.49 26.70
C HIS A 663 18.24 7.74 25.82
N ARG A 664 18.42 8.95 26.35
CA ARG A 664 18.49 10.15 25.51
C ARG A 664 19.36 11.25 26.13
N ILE A 665 20.48 11.54 25.47
CA ILE A 665 21.23 12.78 25.62
C ILE A 665 21.10 13.51 24.29
N GLN A 666 20.49 14.69 24.27
CA GLN A 666 20.37 15.53 23.07
C GLN A 666 21.28 16.75 23.24
N CYS A 667 22.50 16.68 22.71
CA CYS A 667 23.36 17.85 22.54
C CYS A 667 23.13 18.47 21.15
N CYS A 668 22.90 19.78 21.07
CA CYS A 668 22.98 20.50 19.80
C CYS A 668 24.46 20.66 19.42
N GLN A 669 24.84 20.18 18.22
CA GLN A 669 26.15 20.46 17.63
C GLN A 669 26.30 21.95 17.35
N ILE A 670 27.44 22.53 17.75
CA ILE A 670 27.94 23.79 17.19
C ILE A 670 28.89 23.41 16.05
N GLU A 671 28.72 24.03 14.87
CA GLU A 671 29.66 23.86 13.77
C GLU A 671 31.05 24.39 14.15
N GLU A 672 32.07 23.51 14.08
CA GLU A 672 33.46 23.73 14.49
C GLU A 672 34.15 24.98 13.87
N LYS A 673 33.62 25.47 12.75
CA LYS A 673 34.21 26.58 11.97
C LYS A 673 33.92 27.99 12.52
N GLU A 674 32.82 28.21 13.24
CA GLU A 674 32.59 29.51 13.89
C GLU A 674 33.33 29.64 15.23
N PHE A 675 33.44 28.54 15.98
CA PHE A 675 34.08 28.52 17.29
C PHE A 675 35.60 28.82 17.21
N THR A 676 36.27 28.30 16.20
CA THR A 676 37.72 28.50 16.00
C THR A 676 38.06 29.91 15.52
N ARG A 677 37.12 30.61 14.89
CA ARG A 677 37.32 31.96 14.35
C ARG A 677 37.29 33.05 15.43
N LEU A 678 36.53 32.81 16.51
CA LEU A 678 36.42 33.72 17.66
C LEU A 678 37.66 33.71 18.56
N PHE A 679 38.32 32.56 18.73
CA PHE A 679 39.38 32.38 19.73
C PHE A 679 40.83 32.36 19.20
N LYS A 680 41.03 32.51 17.88
CA LYS A 680 42.36 32.81 17.32
C LYS A 680 42.83 34.24 17.61
N LYS A 681 41.94 35.13 18.09
CA LYS A 681 42.25 36.55 18.26
C LYS A 681 43.02 36.87 19.55
N ASP A 682 42.99 36.01 20.56
CA ASP A 682 43.55 36.29 21.90
C ASP A 682 44.58 35.26 22.42
N GLY A 683 45.19 34.45 21.54
CA GLY A 683 46.40 33.68 21.87
C GLY A 683 46.27 32.60 22.96
N THR A 684 45.07 32.22 23.38
CA THR A 684 44.87 31.23 24.45
C THR A 684 44.98 29.80 23.92
N LYS A 685 45.89 28.98 24.48
CA LYS A 685 46.00 27.55 24.18
C LYS A 685 44.90 26.76 24.92
N LEU A 686 44.16 25.93 24.20
CA LEU A 686 43.21 24.97 24.77
C LEU A 686 43.88 23.60 24.93
N GLU A 687 43.96 23.09 26.16
CA GLU A 687 44.20 21.66 26.43
C GLU A 687 42.86 20.91 26.47
N ARG A 688 42.75 19.79 25.74
CA ARG A 688 41.54 18.93 25.73
C ARG A 688 41.54 18.00 26.94
N ILE A 689 40.48 18.01 27.74
CA ILE A 689 40.15 16.96 28.71
C ILE A 689 39.19 15.97 28.03
N TRP A 690 39.59 14.70 27.94
CA TRP A 690 38.72 13.61 27.48
C TRP A 690 38.04 12.94 28.67
N LEU A 691 36.72 12.70 28.59
CA LEU A 691 36.05 11.67 29.40
C LEU A 691 35.80 10.46 28.49
N ARG A 692 36.46 9.35 28.81
CA ARG A 692 36.37 8.06 28.14
C ARG A 692 35.43 7.19 28.96
N ASP A 693 34.60 6.36 28.33
CA ASP A 693 34.31 5.05 28.88
C ASP A 693 34.07 4.02 27.78
N LYS A 694 34.83 2.92 27.88
CA LYS A 694 34.66 1.65 27.16
C LYS A 694 33.74 0.75 27.99
N PRO A 695 32.95 -0.15 27.38
CA PRO A 695 32.48 -1.35 28.03
C PRO A 695 33.47 -2.50 27.79
N ASP A 696 34.18 -2.95 28.81
CA ASP A 696 34.94 -4.21 28.77
C ASP A 696 34.15 -5.33 29.48
N GLY A 697 34.03 -6.48 28.80
CA GLY A 697 33.46 -7.70 29.32
C GLY A 697 33.74 -8.91 28.41
N ALA A 698 34.98 -9.40 28.47
CA ALA A 698 35.51 -10.67 27.95
C ALA A 698 35.82 -10.79 26.44
N GLY A 699 37.13 -10.75 26.12
CA GLY A 699 37.69 -11.19 24.85
C GLY A 699 38.99 -10.45 24.52
N ALA A 700 40.12 -11.10 24.76
CA ALA A 700 41.45 -10.59 24.49
C ALA A 700 41.69 -10.24 23.01
N ASN A 701 42.73 -9.41 22.81
CA ASN A 701 43.51 -9.20 21.57
C ASN A 701 42.94 -8.24 20.50
N ALA A 702 43.39 -6.99 20.63
CA ALA A 702 44.27 -6.27 19.69
C ALA A 702 43.95 -6.21 18.17
N ILE A 703 44.36 -5.05 17.61
CA ILE A 703 44.92 -4.80 16.28
C ILE A 703 44.10 -3.89 15.35
N ALA A 704 44.64 -2.66 15.23
CA ALA A 704 44.92 -1.87 14.03
C ALA A 704 43.90 -1.76 12.87
N SER A 705 43.59 -0.52 12.52
CA SER A 705 43.82 0.11 11.20
C SER A 705 43.19 1.52 11.26
N GLY A 706 43.91 2.61 11.02
CA GLY A 706 44.43 2.98 9.70
C GLY A 706 43.30 3.61 8.90
N GLN A 707 42.96 4.89 9.15
CA GLN A 707 43.21 6.00 8.21
C GLN A 707 43.14 5.62 6.73
N PHE A 708 42.20 6.25 5.99
CA PHE A 708 42.34 6.92 4.68
C PHE A 708 40.93 7.35 4.18
N PHE A 709 40.66 8.46 3.49
CA PHE A 709 41.44 9.57 2.92
C PHE A 709 40.49 10.74 2.61
N SER A 710 40.95 11.98 2.77
CA SER A 710 41.13 13.00 1.70
C SER A 710 41.51 14.30 2.44
N LYS A 711 42.42 15.16 2.01
CA LYS A 711 42.85 15.65 0.69
C LYS A 711 44.14 16.45 1.00
N GLU A 712 45.18 16.49 0.18
CA GLU A 712 45.35 17.56 -0.81
C GLU A 712 46.64 17.33 -1.60
N ALA A 713 46.54 17.61 -2.90
CA ALA A 713 47.68 17.80 -3.79
C ALA A 713 48.20 19.23 -3.63
N SER A 714 49.52 19.39 -3.49
CA SER A 714 50.28 20.38 -4.26
C SER A 714 51.80 20.21 -4.10
N ALA A 715 52.44 19.97 -5.25
CA ALA A 715 53.74 20.48 -5.67
C ALA A 715 55.01 20.08 -4.88
N LYS A 716 55.80 19.16 -5.47
CA LYS A 716 57.10 19.43 -6.13
C LYS A 716 57.84 18.11 -6.38
N GLY A 717 58.37 17.94 -7.60
CA GLY A 717 59.33 16.89 -7.95
C GLY A 717 58.76 15.90 -8.95
#